data_AF-A0A832PVZ8-F1
#
_entry.id   AF-A0A832PVZ8-F1
#
_cell.length_a   1.000
_cell.length_b   1.000
_cell.length_c   1.000
_cell.angle_alpha   90.00
_cell.angle_beta   90.00
_cell.angle_gamma   90.00
#
_symmetry.space_group_name_H-M   'P 1'
#
loop_
_entity.id
_entity.type
_entity.pdbx_description
1 polymer ?
#
loop_
_entity_poly.entity_id
_entity_poly.type
_entity_poly.pdbx_seq_one_letter_code
_entity_poly.pdbx_strand_id
1 'polypeptide(L)'
;MALLKQWGGVATLVVASIILIAGVWAPGLWEPWEMDQSQVSRLMAEPPLVLVAEPGNGEIKGKLEAGLADRAKIEALSGGYDAIRTATSDRIFEAVVIDIDGSISSNDDVEGVKALASFLASSAVKNRSTKFIIYSGGMLDLQAIHSAIKAQWAQQETTDEPHVAKMNGLAASLTEFATPDELVPSVKSALAGHSCIAQFKEGGYTVFLAPLHPWLVSKSFKIFGFNEFGARFPSALMGILTLIVIFFGVRRAFDEKTAILSVIILASSSLFLIGSRFVQPGASIQFALVLAATAFGVAVTGAFRVWPLVVLGLATILLYFAGGMTGLVIIVSLVLAYPLVVGKLSRQTLIAAAVVVGLLLVGTILTFVPDAAYFLQFRFTKALFSDGMQPVYHNYAFAIKQIGFGLFPWSAFLPLVLAYAVSFKEPKSTKVLVLIGVLAPLGMLMISIFAFDQTFYYGTPFLAVLIALYLRDREDDALESRLLALFGFGLFLLLARNLLKSPDPIISFLTTDPMFVAPGKGDPAFPESVSLPSLAKLALVVIAGLLFATSTKAFSLLTKLPAFLARGRNFLIVMLVMVGVILIDILVFVALKWGLLVNGPYRGKVLLSILLTGPDIVLLYLVCLLLIAARYAESIGKYVKSDLPRRFWDALLKLEKASVSTVGIAIAAIVFGLTVAFQLVPELSLHLSQKHIIEAYKVSNAKSPGELFRHQLGQSKSNVYVTDIPEVTARNQVISRLKDKSKRSFFILPKNQFSEVNHAIRAAGGSLAVLDDSSSRLVLVSNTLAAGEVDYNWLADATLTEEEFAKIPGMQTTSVVFDDKIELVGVKLGAPTAKRGRETDIKLYFKALDKIPTSYRMFMHVDRVGSSSRIHGDHWVLNLVKETEDQNQCVGCYATTHWLKGDIVVDTYNIKVPIGALSGLYNVWIGFYQPSGGRRLTVTSFDKEKVRHDGNNRVSVSPVTVE
;
A
#
# COMPACT_ATOMS: atom_id res chain seq x y z
N MET A 1 -37.64 20.00 0.28
CA MET A 1 -36.85 20.50 -0.87
C MET A 1 -36.14 21.84 -0.57
N ALA A 2 -36.79 22.82 0.07
CA ALA A 2 -36.15 24.08 0.50
C ALA A 2 -35.03 23.90 1.55
N LEU A 3 -35.25 23.05 2.57
CA LEU A 3 -34.23 22.70 3.58
C LEU A 3 -32.99 22.04 2.96
N LEU A 4 -33.18 21.10 2.02
CA LEU A 4 -32.08 20.47 1.25
C LEU A 4 -31.31 21.48 0.38
N LYS A 5 -31.97 22.54 -0.10
CA LYS A 5 -31.34 23.60 -0.90
C LYS A 5 -30.55 24.60 -0.04
N GLN A 6 -30.95 24.79 1.22
CA GLN A 6 -30.32 25.71 2.16
C GLN A 6 -29.17 25.06 2.95
N TRP A 7 -29.30 23.77 3.29
CA TRP A 7 -28.35 23.03 4.13
C TRP A 7 -27.57 21.94 3.38
N GLY A 8 -27.87 21.68 2.10
CA GLY A 8 -27.28 20.58 1.34
C GLY A 8 -25.75 20.60 1.28
N GLY A 9 -25.15 21.80 1.18
CA GLY A 9 -23.69 21.95 1.20
C GLY A 9 -23.07 21.57 2.53
N VAL A 10 -23.60 22.11 3.62
CA VAL A 10 -23.13 21.82 4.98
C VAL A 10 -23.39 20.36 5.35
N ALA A 11 -24.54 19.80 4.97
CA ALA A 11 -24.86 18.39 5.19
C ALA A 11 -23.86 17.47 4.46
N THR A 12 -23.50 17.77 3.21
CA THR A 12 -22.47 17.02 2.48
C THR A 12 -21.13 17.05 3.21
N LEU A 13 -20.72 18.23 3.70
CA LEU A 13 -19.48 18.39 4.45
C LEU A 13 -19.50 17.56 5.74
N VAL A 14 -20.59 17.64 6.52
CA VAL A 14 -20.75 16.87 7.78
C VAL A 14 -20.69 15.36 7.51
N VAL A 15 -21.41 14.86 6.51
CA VAL A 15 -21.40 13.44 6.16
C VAL A 15 -19.99 13.00 5.73
N ALA A 16 -19.32 13.78 4.88
CA ALA A 16 -17.94 13.50 4.47
C ALA A 16 -16.98 13.48 5.68
N SER A 17 -17.14 14.40 6.64
CA SER A 17 -16.35 14.42 7.87
C SER A 17 -16.60 13.19 8.76
N ILE A 18 -17.85 12.76 8.90
CA ILE A 18 -18.18 11.54 9.67
C ILE A 18 -17.51 10.31 9.04
N ILE A 19 -17.52 10.20 7.72
CA ILE A 19 -16.89 9.08 6.99
C ILE A 19 -15.37 8.99 7.26
N LEU A 20 -14.68 10.13 7.44
CA LEU A 20 -13.25 10.15 7.75
C LEU A 20 -12.94 9.62 9.16
N ILE A 21 -13.80 9.85 10.14
CA ILE A 21 -13.60 9.38 11.53
C ILE A 21 -14.15 7.96 11.74
N ALA A 22 -15.26 7.63 11.09
CA ALA A 22 -15.93 6.36 11.31
C ALA A 22 -15.04 5.18 10.90
N GLY A 23 -14.86 4.21 11.79
CA GLY A 23 -14.05 3.01 11.54
C GLY A 23 -12.55 3.20 11.68
N VAL A 24 -12.07 4.33 12.20
CA VAL A 24 -10.64 4.56 12.48
C VAL A 24 -10.08 3.61 13.55
N TRP A 25 -10.93 3.13 14.47
CA TRP A 25 -10.56 2.19 15.54
C TRP A 25 -10.43 0.72 15.12
N ALA A 26 -11.03 0.34 13.99
CA ALA A 26 -11.27 -1.07 13.68
C ALA A 26 -10.07 -1.82 13.04
N PRO A 27 -9.37 -1.29 12.03
CA PRO A 27 -8.55 -2.13 11.14
C PRO A 27 -7.09 -2.31 11.60
N GLY A 28 -6.83 -2.47 12.91
CA GLY A 28 -5.46 -2.55 13.48
C GLY A 28 -4.55 -1.40 13.04
N LEU A 29 -3.28 -1.34 13.45
CA LEU A 29 -2.27 -0.49 12.79
C LEU A 29 -1.57 -1.31 11.71
N TRP A 30 -1.27 -0.71 10.56
CA TRP A 30 -0.55 -1.40 9.48
C TRP A 30 0.96 -1.35 9.72
N GLU A 31 1.60 -2.51 9.67
CA GLU A 31 3.05 -2.68 9.82
C GLU A 31 3.77 -2.52 8.48
N PRO A 32 4.96 -1.90 8.44
CA PRO A 32 5.58 -1.09 9.51
C PRO A 32 5.04 0.34 9.58
N TRP A 33 4.37 0.82 8.52
CA TRP A 33 4.00 2.21 8.23
C TRP A 33 3.36 3.01 9.36
N GLU A 34 2.26 2.49 9.90
CA GLU A 34 1.53 3.21 10.95
C GLU A 34 2.13 2.90 12.30
N MET A 35 2.66 1.68 12.48
CA MET A 35 3.26 1.26 13.73
C MET A 35 4.49 2.09 14.05
N ASP A 36 5.40 2.29 13.09
CA ASP A 36 6.65 3.00 13.31
C ASP A 36 6.40 4.49 13.57
N GLN A 37 5.51 5.11 12.79
CA GLN A 37 5.08 6.49 13.01
C GLN A 37 4.38 6.65 14.37
N SER A 38 3.53 5.69 14.74
CA SER A 38 2.88 5.66 16.06
C SER A 38 3.89 5.43 17.18
N GLN A 39 4.95 4.65 16.95
CA GLN A 39 5.96 4.35 17.96
C GLN A 39 6.80 5.60 18.26
N VAL A 40 7.21 6.38 17.26
CA VAL A 40 7.86 7.68 17.51
C VAL A 40 6.97 8.55 18.38
N SER A 41 5.69 8.62 18.03
CA SER A 41 4.71 9.43 18.77
C SER A 41 4.49 8.93 20.21
N ARG A 42 4.54 7.61 20.42
CA ARG A 42 4.49 6.96 21.73
C ARG A 42 5.72 7.29 22.57
N LEU A 43 6.92 7.17 21.99
CA LEU A 43 8.17 7.51 22.67
C LEU A 43 8.18 8.96 23.14
N MET A 44 7.58 9.89 22.39
CA MET A 44 7.40 11.28 22.81
C MET A 44 6.34 11.48 23.91
N ALA A 45 5.42 10.52 24.05
CA ALA A 45 4.36 10.55 25.06
C ALA A 45 4.81 9.96 26.40
N GLU A 46 5.70 8.96 26.38
CA GLU A 46 6.30 8.33 27.55
C GLU A 46 7.35 9.22 28.23
N PRO A 47 7.71 8.96 29.50
CA PRO A 47 8.82 9.65 30.15
C PRO A 47 10.15 9.40 29.43
N PRO A 48 11.02 10.42 29.28
CA PRO A 48 12.32 10.29 28.66
C PRO A 48 13.23 9.30 29.38
N LEU A 49 14.15 8.69 28.64
CA LEU A 49 15.11 7.72 29.15
C LEU A 49 16.44 8.40 29.50
N VAL A 50 16.98 8.05 30.66
CA VAL A 50 18.31 8.46 31.12
C VAL A 50 19.14 7.20 31.37
N LEU A 51 20.30 7.10 30.73
CA LEU A 51 21.25 6.01 30.97
C LEU A 51 22.29 6.47 31.99
N VAL A 52 22.56 5.65 32.99
CA VAL A 52 23.62 5.87 33.98
C VAL A 52 24.65 4.75 33.81
N ALA A 53 25.83 5.10 33.33
CA ALA A 53 26.96 4.19 33.26
C ALA A 53 27.81 4.38 34.53
N GLU A 54 27.64 3.47 35.49
CA GLU A 54 28.35 3.48 36.76
C GLU A 54 28.99 2.11 37.05
N PRO A 55 30.22 2.06 37.60
CA PRO A 55 30.88 0.81 37.96
C PRO A 55 30.37 0.21 39.29
N GLY A 56 29.67 1.00 40.11
CA GLY A 56 29.33 0.68 41.51
C GLY A 56 27.88 0.22 41.79
N ASN A 57 27.48 0.29 43.06
CA ASN A 57 26.24 -0.28 43.61
C ASN A 57 24.93 0.48 43.28
N GLY A 58 24.91 1.42 42.32
CA GLY A 58 23.69 2.15 41.95
C GLY A 58 23.47 3.51 42.64
N GLU A 59 24.52 4.15 43.16
CA GLU A 59 24.38 5.41 43.93
C GLU A 59 23.92 6.58 43.06
N ILE A 60 24.48 6.71 41.84
CA ILE A 60 24.15 7.78 40.91
C ILE A 60 22.70 7.63 40.46
N LYS A 61 22.31 6.39 40.12
CA LYS A 61 20.93 6.04 39.82
C LYS A 61 19.99 6.44 40.96
N GLY A 62 20.30 6.07 42.20
CA GLY A 62 19.46 6.40 43.36
C GLY A 62 19.28 7.91 43.58
N LYS A 63 20.34 8.70 43.41
CA LYS A 63 20.27 10.18 43.47
C LYS A 63 19.37 10.76 42.38
N LEU A 64 19.50 10.25 41.15
CA LEU A 64 18.66 10.70 40.03
C LEU A 64 17.20 10.28 40.21
N GLU A 65 16.93 9.06 40.69
CA GLU A 65 15.57 8.59 40.97
C GLU A 65 14.89 9.47 42.02
N ALA A 66 15.61 9.82 43.09
CA ALA A 66 15.11 10.74 44.12
C ALA A 66 14.92 12.18 43.59
N GLY A 67 15.84 12.67 42.74
CA GLY A 67 15.84 14.04 42.26
C GLY A 67 14.91 14.33 41.07
N LEU A 68 14.58 13.30 40.27
CA LEU A 68 13.76 13.38 39.06
C LEU A 68 12.36 12.81 39.24
N ALA A 69 12.15 11.89 40.20
CA ALA A 69 10.89 11.17 40.39
C ALA A 69 10.35 10.62 39.05
N ASP A 70 9.07 10.87 38.74
CA ASP A 70 8.40 10.34 37.54
C ASP A 70 8.75 11.09 36.24
N ARG A 71 9.67 12.06 36.28
CA ARG A 71 10.01 12.91 35.11
C ARG A 71 10.87 12.20 34.07
N ALA A 72 11.55 11.11 34.44
CA ALA A 72 12.36 10.32 33.55
C ALA A 72 12.45 8.88 34.06
N LYS A 73 12.65 7.93 33.14
CA LYS A 73 12.98 6.55 33.48
C LYS A 73 14.49 6.36 33.43
N ILE A 74 15.06 5.94 34.55
CA ILE A 74 16.51 5.82 34.72
C ILE A 74 16.92 4.34 34.60
N GLU A 75 17.87 4.07 33.70
CA GLU A 75 18.43 2.75 33.47
C GLU A 75 19.91 2.78 33.85
N ALA A 76 20.39 1.80 34.63
CA ALA A 76 21.80 1.66 34.98
C ALA A 76 22.46 0.58 34.13
N LEU A 77 23.72 0.80 33.77
CA LEU A 77 24.53 -0.10 32.97
C LEU A 77 25.92 -0.23 33.59
N SER A 78 26.28 -1.44 33.99
CA SER A 78 27.63 -1.79 34.41
C SER A 78 28.46 -2.21 33.19
N GLY A 79 29.46 -1.42 32.80
CA GLY A 79 30.35 -1.74 31.68
C GLY A 79 31.11 -0.52 31.15
N GLY A 80 32.14 -0.77 30.33
CA GLY A 80 32.92 0.29 29.70
C GLY A 80 32.20 0.96 28.50
N TYR A 81 32.92 1.85 27.81
CA TYR A 81 32.42 2.62 26.67
C TYR A 81 31.73 1.81 25.56
N ASP A 82 32.13 0.55 25.34
CA ASP A 82 31.51 -0.33 24.34
C ASP A 82 30.08 -0.75 24.73
N ALA A 83 29.82 -0.96 26.03
CA ALA A 83 28.48 -1.26 26.52
C ALA A 83 27.56 -0.06 26.31
N ILE A 84 28.05 1.16 26.61
CA ILE A 84 27.32 2.41 26.37
C ILE A 84 27.02 2.59 24.89
N ARG A 85 27.99 2.33 24.01
CA ARG A 85 27.80 2.41 22.55
C ARG A 85 26.76 1.43 22.05
N THR A 86 26.72 0.23 22.62
CA THR A 86 25.72 -0.80 22.28
C THR A 86 24.33 -0.34 22.72
N ALA A 87 24.18 0.11 23.97
CA ALA A 87 22.91 0.60 24.50
C ALA A 87 22.36 1.80 23.70
N THR A 88 23.21 2.78 23.40
CA THR A 88 22.85 4.01 22.68
C THR A 88 22.67 3.80 21.17
N SER A 89 23.15 2.68 20.61
CA SER A 89 22.84 2.32 19.22
C SER A 89 21.42 1.76 19.08
N ASP A 90 20.92 1.12 20.13
CA ASP A 90 19.64 0.42 20.14
C ASP A 90 18.44 1.33 20.46
N ARG A 91 18.63 2.30 21.36
CA ARG A 91 17.57 3.19 21.87
C ARG A 91 18.05 4.62 22.00
N ILE A 92 17.10 5.55 22.01
CA ILE A 92 17.38 6.97 22.28
C ILE A 92 17.37 7.19 23.79
N PHE A 93 18.44 7.79 24.29
CA PHE A 93 18.52 8.35 25.64
C PHE A 93 18.66 9.86 25.52
N GLU A 94 17.88 10.62 26.29
CA GLU A 94 17.99 12.09 26.30
C GLU A 94 19.27 12.54 27.00
N ALA A 95 19.64 11.81 28.06
CA ALA A 95 20.91 12.00 28.77
C ALA A 95 21.59 10.66 29.04
N VAL A 96 22.92 10.65 28.89
CA VAL A 96 23.80 9.55 29.29
C VAL A 96 24.78 10.11 30.31
N VAL A 97 24.64 9.69 31.56
CA VAL A 97 25.54 10.03 32.66
C VAL A 97 26.67 9.01 32.70
N ILE A 98 27.91 9.47 32.63
CA ILE A 98 29.10 8.62 32.62
C ILE A 98 29.92 8.95 33.86
N ASP A 99 30.04 7.98 34.76
CA ASP A 99 30.97 8.06 35.87
C ASP A 99 32.40 7.78 35.37
N ILE A 100 33.25 8.80 35.42
CA ILE A 100 34.63 8.68 34.95
C ILE A 100 35.60 8.18 36.02
N ASP A 101 35.20 8.16 37.30
CA ASP A 101 36.09 7.80 38.42
C ASP A 101 36.56 6.33 38.34
N GLY A 102 35.81 5.47 37.65
CA GLY A 102 36.20 4.08 37.38
C GLY A 102 37.03 3.86 36.11
N SER A 103 37.17 4.89 35.27
CA SER A 103 37.80 4.78 33.93
C SER A 103 39.03 5.67 33.73
N ILE A 104 39.21 6.67 34.59
CA ILE A 104 40.32 7.61 34.60
C ILE A 104 40.96 7.54 35.98
N SER A 105 42.24 7.14 36.01
CA SER A 105 42.94 6.87 37.27
C SER A 105 43.46 8.13 37.98
N SER A 106 43.74 9.20 37.23
CA SER A 106 44.18 10.50 37.76
C SER A 106 43.96 11.61 36.72
N ASN A 107 44.11 12.87 37.13
CA ASN A 107 44.03 14.02 36.21
C ASN A 107 45.10 13.99 35.09
N ASP A 108 46.18 13.23 35.26
CA ASP A 108 47.29 13.10 34.31
C ASP A 108 47.18 11.83 33.42
N ASP A 109 46.08 11.08 33.52
CA ASP A 109 45.84 9.86 32.75
C ASP A 109 45.51 10.18 31.28
N VAL A 110 46.56 10.38 30.49
CA VAL A 110 46.47 10.75 29.07
C VAL A 110 45.71 9.70 28.25
N GLU A 111 45.89 8.41 28.54
CA GLU A 111 45.24 7.33 27.80
C GLU A 111 43.73 7.27 28.10
N GLY A 112 43.34 7.39 29.37
CA GLY A 112 41.94 7.46 29.79
C GLY A 112 41.20 8.65 29.18
N VAL A 113 41.82 9.84 29.21
CA VAL A 113 41.26 11.05 28.59
C VAL A 113 41.13 10.91 27.07
N LYS A 114 42.14 10.32 26.41
CA LYS A 114 42.09 10.08 24.95
C LYS A 114 41.00 9.08 24.57
N ALA A 115 40.81 8.03 25.37
CA ALA A 115 39.74 7.05 25.17
C ALA A 115 38.35 7.70 25.31
N LEU A 116 38.16 8.52 26.34
CA LEU A 116 36.92 9.27 26.56
C LEU A 116 36.63 10.26 25.41
N ALA A 117 37.63 11.05 25.00
CA ALA A 117 37.50 12.01 23.89
C ALA A 117 37.10 11.32 22.58
N SER A 118 37.71 10.17 22.28
CA SER A 118 37.43 9.37 21.07
C SER A 118 36.05 8.71 21.13
N PHE A 119 35.64 8.25 22.32
CA PHE A 119 34.30 7.72 22.56
C PHE A 119 33.23 8.79 22.35
N LEU A 120 33.41 10.00 22.91
CA LEU A 120 32.46 11.10 22.77
C LEU A 120 32.32 11.55 21.31
N ALA A 121 33.45 11.70 20.59
CA ALA A 121 33.46 12.05 19.17
C ALA A 121 32.69 11.03 18.32
N SER A 122 33.02 9.74 18.46
CA SER A 122 32.37 8.66 17.70
C SER A 122 30.89 8.46 18.07
N SER A 123 30.53 8.67 19.34
CA SER A 123 29.16 8.49 19.83
C SER A 123 28.25 9.67 19.47
N ALA A 124 28.76 10.90 19.45
CA ALA A 124 28.00 12.10 19.11
C ALA A 124 27.39 12.04 17.69
N VAL A 125 28.12 11.50 16.71
CA VAL A 125 27.65 11.37 15.32
C VAL A 125 26.41 10.47 15.22
N LYS A 126 26.38 9.40 16.03
CA LYS A 126 25.29 8.42 16.10
C LYS A 126 24.14 8.87 17.01
N ASN A 127 24.43 9.74 17.98
CA ASN A 127 23.53 10.17 19.05
C ASN A 127 23.32 11.69 19.05
N ARG A 128 22.78 12.24 17.96
CA ARG A 128 22.76 13.70 17.73
C ARG A 128 21.87 14.50 18.68
N SER A 129 20.98 13.84 19.42
CA SER A 129 20.08 14.44 20.39
C SER A 129 20.44 14.12 21.85
N THR A 130 21.33 13.16 22.08
CA THR A 130 21.70 12.72 23.42
C THR A 130 22.73 13.67 24.03
N LYS A 131 22.48 14.11 25.26
CA LYS A 131 23.45 14.84 26.06
C LYS A 131 24.31 13.86 26.86
N PHE A 132 25.64 13.97 26.73
CA PHE A 132 26.60 13.18 27.50
C PHE A 132 27.03 14.00 28.71
N ILE A 133 26.67 13.54 29.90
CA ILE A 133 26.98 14.22 31.17
C ILE A 133 28.13 13.46 31.82
N ILE A 134 29.28 14.10 31.89
CA ILE A 134 30.48 13.56 32.50
C ILE A 134 30.45 13.89 33.99
N TYR A 135 30.48 12.85 34.81
CA TYR A 135 30.31 12.93 36.26
C TYR A 135 31.57 12.41 36.97
N SER A 136 32.00 13.14 38.00
CA SER A 136 33.00 12.68 38.98
C SER A 136 32.45 12.92 40.39
N GLY A 137 32.65 11.96 41.28
CA GLY A 137 32.30 12.04 42.70
C GLY A 137 33.23 12.94 43.53
N GLY A 138 34.11 13.71 42.87
CA GLY A 138 35.07 14.62 43.49
C GLY A 138 36.52 14.12 43.52
N MET A 139 36.80 12.97 42.90
CA MET A 139 38.16 12.43 42.77
C MET A 139 38.99 13.17 41.71
N LEU A 140 38.34 13.66 40.65
CA LEU A 140 38.98 14.27 39.48
C LEU A 140 38.58 15.74 39.33
N ASP A 141 39.49 16.56 38.82
CA ASP A 141 39.19 17.94 38.46
C ASP A 141 38.54 17.99 37.08
N LEU A 142 37.22 18.12 37.05
CA LEU A 142 36.43 18.17 35.82
C LEU A 142 36.86 19.31 34.87
N GLN A 143 37.38 20.43 35.37
CA GLN A 143 37.87 21.52 34.52
C GLN A 143 39.18 21.14 33.81
N ALA A 144 40.08 20.47 34.53
CA ALA A 144 41.32 19.94 33.96
C ALA A 144 41.01 18.89 32.88
N ILE A 145 40.12 17.93 33.18
CA ILE A 145 39.69 16.89 32.22
C ILE A 145 39.03 17.51 30.98
N HIS A 146 38.13 18.48 31.15
CA HIS A 146 37.50 19.19 30.03
C HIS A 146 38.55 19.88 29.13
N SER A 147 39.54 20.55 29.73
CA SER A 147 40.62 21.21 29.00
C SER A 147 41.49 20.20 28.23
N ALA A 148 41.77 19.04 28.84
CA ALA A 148 42.53 17.97 28.22
C ALA A 148 41.78 17.33 27.04
N ILE A 149 40.46 17.10 27.15
CA ILE A 149 39.63 16.61 26.04
C ILE A 149 39.63 17.59 24.87
N LYS A 150 39.48 18.89 25.13
CA LYS A 150 39.55 19.92 24.09
C LYS A 150 40.91 19.94 23.38
N ALA A 151 42.00 19.78 24.12
CA ALA A 151 43.34 19.69 23.53
C ALA A 151 43.48 18.45 22.64
N GLN A 152 42.93 17.29 23.06
CA GLN A 152 42.91 16.07 22.24
C GLN A 152 42.13 16.27 20.94
N TRP A 153 40.94 16.87 21.00
CA TRP A 153 40.14 17.15 19.80
C TRP A 153 40.85 18.14 18.86
N ALA A 154 41.48 19.19 19.39
CA ALA A 154 42.23 20.15 18.58
C ALA A 154 43.43 19.51 17.86
N GLN A 155 44.12 18.55 18.49
CA GLN A 155 45.22 17.81 17.86
C GLN A 155 44.74 16.90 16.71
N GLN A 156 43.52 16.35 16.82
CA GLN A 156 42.92 15.53 15.76
C GLN A 156 42.42 16.37 14.57
N GLU A 157 42.19 17.66 14.76
CA GLU A 157 41.73 18.56 13.69
C GLU A 157 42.86 18.99 12.75
N THR A 158 44.11 18.94 13.21
CA THR A 158 45.28 19.35 12.41
C THR A 158 45.68 18.36 11.30
N THR A 159 44.99 17.22 11.17
CA THR A 159 45.26 16.19 10.14
C THR A 159 44.50 16.39 8.81
N ASP A 160 44.14 17.62 8.44
CA ASP A 160 43.55 18.01 7.13
C ASP A 160 42.20 17.36 6.74
N GLU A 161 41.44 16.79 7.68
CA GLU A 161 40.11 16.22 7.41
C GLU A 161 38.96 17.09 7.97
N PRO A 162 38.24 17.87 7.13
CA PRO A 162 37.13 18.75 7.56
C PRO A 162 35.99 18.03 8.30
N HIS A 163 35.85 16.72 8.09
CA HIS A 163 34.84 15.90 8.75
C HIS A 163 35.14 15.64 10.23
N VAL A 164 36.42 15.58 10.61
CA VAL A 164 36.86 15.32 11.99
C VAL A 164 36.58 16.54 12.87
N ALA A 165 36.89 17.75 12.40
CA ALA A 165 36.57 18.99 13.11
C ALA A 165 35.07 19.17 13.37
N LYS A 166 34.23 18.81 12.39
CA LYS A 166 32.78 18.85 12.57
C LYS A 166 32.30 17.83 13.61
N MET A 167 32.88 16.63 13.62
CA MET A 167 32.56 15.58 14.59
C MET A 167 32.95 16.01 16.02
N ASN A 168 34.14 16.57 16.20
CA ASN A 168 34.63 17.03 17.49
C ASN A 168 33.84 18.24 18.01
N GLY A 169 33.53 19.20 17.14
CA GLY A 169 32.64 20.32 17.49
C GLY A 169 31.24 19.87 17.91
N LEU A 170 30.67 18.86 17.24
CA LEU A 170 29.40 18.27 17.65
C LEU A 170 29.50 17.61 19.03
N ALA A 171 30.54 16.80 19.26
CA ALA A 171 30.77 16.16 20.55
C ALA A 171 30.92 17.17 21.69
N ALA A 172 31.66 18.26 21.46
CA ALA A 172 31.78 19.37 22.41
C ALA A 172 30.42 20.00 22.74
N SER A 173 29.54 20.16 21.75
CA SER A 173 28.19 20.75 21.97
C SER A 173 27.21 19.83 22.71
N LEU A 174 27.46 18.52 22.70
CA LEU A 174 26.63 17.51 23.35
C LEU A 174 27.15 17.08 24.72
N THR A 175 28.38 17.46 25.07
CA THR A 175 29.02 17.08 26.33
C THR A 175 28.86 18.18 27.38
N GLU A 176 28.45 17.78 28.58
CA GLU A 176 28.36 18.64 29.77
C GLU A 176 29.11 17.96 30.92
N PHE A 177 29.65 18.75 31.86
CA PHE A 177 30.37 18.24 33.03
C PHE A 177 29.57 18.62 34.28
N ALA A 178 29.35 17.68 35.19
CA ALA A 178 28.54 17.89 36.36
C ALA A 178 29.20 17.34 37.63
N THR A 179 29.28 18.18 38.66
CA THR A 179 29.63 17.78 40.03
C THR A 179 28.44 17.12 40.75
N PRO A 180 28.61 16.52 41.95
CA PRO A 180 27.52 15.91 42.71
C PRO A 180 26.29 16.81 42.92
N ASP A 181 26.49 18.10 43.15
CA ASP A 181 25.39 19.07 43.36
C ASP A 181 24.72 19.50 42.04
N GLU A 182 25.46 19.46 40.94
CA GLU A 182 25.00 19.90 39.60
C GLU A 182 24.34 18.77 38.79
N LEU A 183 24.57 17.50 39.16
CA LEU A 183 24.10 16.33 38.42
C LEU A 183 22.59 16.36 38.14
N VAL A 184 21.76 16.56 39.16
CA VAL A 184 20.31 16.59 39.00
C VAL A 184 19.84 17.79 38.16
N PRO A 185 20.31 19.03 38.40
CA PRO A 185 20.06 20.17 37.51
C PRO A 185 20.46 19.95 36.04
N SER A 186 21.65 19.42 35.76
CA SER A 186 22.14 19.16 34.40
C SER A 186 21.28 18.13 33.67
N VAL A 187 20.92 17.02 34.33
CA VAL A 187 19.98 16.06 33.75
C VAL A 187 18.62 16.71 33.51
N LYS A 188 18.07 17.48 34.47
CA LYS A 188 16.79 18.20 34.28
C LYS A 188 16.81 19.13 33.07
N SER A 189 17.92 19.82 32.84
CA SER A 189 18.12 20.70 31.67
C SER A 189 18.11 19.89 30.36
N ALA A 190 18.84 18.77 30.32
CA ALA A 190 18.86 17.87 29.15
C ALA A 190 17.45 17.34 28.78
N LEU A 191 16.60 17.08 29.77
CA LEU A 191 15.25 16.56 29.56
C LEU A 191 14.25 17.57 29.01
N ALA A 192 14.53 18.88 29.07
CA ALA A 192 13.55 19.93 28.74
C ALA A 192 13.04 19.88 27.29
N GLY A 193 13.83 19.32 26.35
CA GLY A 193 13.53 19.26 24.92
C GLY A 193 12.81 17.99 24.45
N HIS A 194 12.63 16.98 25.30
CA HIS A 194 12.23 15.63 24.90
C HIS A 194 10.96 15.58 24.03
N SER A 195 9.85 16.18 24.49
CA SER A 195 8.57 16.14 23.75
C SER A 195 8.54 17.03 22.49
N CYS A 196 9.64 17.72 22.16
CA CYS A 196 9.73 18.62 21.02
C CYS A 196 10.52 18.05 19.84
N ILE A 197 11.09 16.84 19.96
CA ILE A 197 11.93 16.23 18.92
C ILE A 197 11.32 14.88 18.52
N ALA A 198 10.93 14.75 17.26
CA ALA A 198 10.45 13.48 16.72
C ALA A 198 11.63 12.69 16.15
N GLN A 199 11.99 11.59 16.82
CA GLN A 199 13.23 10.86 16.55
C GLN A 199 13.16 9.36 16.82
N PHE A 200 14.04 8.60 16.15
CA PHE A 200 14.21 7.16 16.34
C PHE A 200 15.63 6.68 16.00
N LYS A 201 15.90 5.39 16.24
CA LYS A 201 17.17 4.73 15.92
C LYS A 201 17.08 3.85 14.69
N GLU A 202 18.04 3.99 13.80
CA GLU A 202 18.19 3.20 12.59
C GLU A 202 19.66 3.04 12.21
N GLY A 203 20.12 1.79 12.01
CA GLY A 203 21.54 1.50 11.79
C GLY A 203 22.47 2.02 12.90
N GLY A 204 21.94 2.25 14.11
CA GLY A 204 22.62 2.91 15.22
C GLY A 204 22.62 4.43 15.20
N TYR A 205 22.14 5.07 14.12
CA TYR A 205 22.06 6.52 13.95
C TYR A 205 20.72 7.08 14.43
N THR A 206 20.76 8.33 14.89
CA THR A 206 19.55 9.08 15.24
C THR A 206 18.97 9.69 13.97
N VAL A 207 17.72 9.35 13.71
CA VAL A 207 16.95 9.83 12.56
C VAL A 207 15.80 10.71 13.06
N PHE A 208 15.46 11.76 12.28
CA PHE A 208 14.47 12.76 12.66
C PHE A 208 13.29 12.82 11.68
N LEU A 209 12.11 13.15 12.21
CA LEU A 209 10.87 13.33 11.45
C LEU A 209 10.31 14.74 11.67
N ALA A 210 9.55 15.26 10.70
CA ALA A 210 8.85 16.52 10.89
C ALA A 210 7.89 16.44 12.11
N PRO A 211 7.96 17.40 13.04
CA PRO A 211 7.44 17.18 14.39
C PRO A 211 5.92 17.30 14.54
N LEU A 212 5.22 18.03 13.67
CA LEU A 212 3.80 18.35 13.89
C LEU A 212 2.93 17.10 14.04
N HIS A 213 3.09 16.13 13.15
CA HIS A 213 2.26 14.94 13.18
C HIS A 213 2.55 14.08 14.43
N PRO A 214 3.81 13.71 14.73
CA PRO A 214 4.14 13.03 15.98
C PRO A 214 3.70 13.78 17.24
N TRP A 215 3.75 15.12 17.27
CA TRP A 215 3.25 15.92 18.39
C TRP A 215 1.75 15.75 18.60
N LEU A 216 0.96 15.87 17.53
CA LEU A 216 -0.48 15.72 17.62
C LEU A 216 -0.86 14.31 18.06
N VAL A 217 -0.17 13.28 17.56
CA VAL A 217 -0.39 11.87 17.94
C VAL A 217 0.05 11.61 19.38
N SER A 218 1.20 12.12 19.81
CA SER A 218 1.66 12.03 21.20
C SER A 218 0.64 12.64 22.18
N LYS A 219 0.11 13.82 21.87
CA LYS A 219 -0.96 14.44 22.67
C LYS A 219 -2.24 13.61 22.65
N SER A 220 -2.60 13.06 21.50
CA SER A 220 -3.73 12.16 21.35
C SER A 220 -3.59 10.91 22.22
N PHE A 221 -2.41 10.30 22.30
CA PHE A 221 -2.14 9.17 23.22
C PHE A 221 -2.25 9.55 24.69
N LYS A 222 -1.84 10.77 25.08
CA LYS A 222 -2.02 11.25 26.46
C LYS A 222 -3.50 11.43 26.84
N ILE A 223 -4.38 11.70 25.85
CA ILE A 223 -5.82 11.93 26.08
C ILE A 223 -6.62 10.63 26.00
N PHE A 224 -6.41 9.85 24.93
CA PHE A 224 -7.24 8.68 24.61
C PHE A 224 -6.59 7.34 24.99
N GLY A 225 -5.37 7.38 25.53
CA GLY A 225 -4.56 6.19 25.76
C GLY A 225 -3.91 5.66 24.48
N PHE A 226 -3.07 4.66 24.64
CA PHE A 226 -2.34 4.04 23.54
C PHE A 226 -3.22 3.00 22.83
N ASN A 227 -3.88 3.42 21.75
CA ASN A 227 -4.73 2.60 20.89
C ASN A 227 -4.80 3.17 19.46
N GLU A 228 -5.43 2.43 18.54
CA GLU A 228 -5.51 2.78 17.13
C GLU A 228 -6.27 4.09 16.88
N PHE A 229 -7.28 4.38 17.69
CA PHE A 229 -8.02 5.64 17.62
C PHE A 229 -7.11 6.82 17.98
N GLY A 230 -6.40 6.73 19.11
CA GLY A 230 -5.43 7.74 19.54
C GLY A 230 -4.36 7.99 18.48
N ALA A 231 -3.90 6.94 17.80
CA ALA A 231 -2.88 7.04 16.76
C ALA A 231 -3.38 7.80 15.50
N ARG A 232 -4.59 7.49 15.02
CA ARG A 232 -5.11 7.98 13.74
C ARG A 232 -6.00 9.23 13.85
N PHE A 233 -6.53 9.53 15.03
CA PHE A 233 -7.44 10.66 15.25
C PHE A 233 -6.87 11.99 14.74
N PRO A 234 -5.59 12.35 14.98
CA PRO A 234 -5.01 13.57 14.44
C PRO A 234 -5.06 13.69 12.91
N SER A 235 -4.73 12.60 12.19
CA SER A 235 -4.80 12.59 10.73
C SER A 235 -6.23 12.79 10.25
N ALA A 236 -7.20 12.13 10.89
CA ALA A 236 -8.61 12.24 10.52
C ALA A 236 -9.12 13.67 10.75
N LEU A 237 -8.70 14.30 11.85
CA LEU A 237 -9.01 15.69 12.14
C LEU A 237 -8.40 16.65 11.09
N MET A 238 -7.14 16.47 10.70
CA MET A 238 -6.51 17.28 9.65
C MET A 238 -7.20 17.11 8.29
N GLY A 239 -7.64 15.88 7.97
CA GLY A 239 -8.48 15.62 6.79
C GLY A 239 -9.81 16.38 6.84
N ILE A 240 -10.50 16.36 7.98
CA ILE A 240 -11.76 17.12 8.17
C ILE A 240 -11.53 18.62 7.99
N LEU A 241 -10.49 19.16 8.62
CA LEU A 241 -10.15 20.58 8.48
C LEU A 241 -9.81 20.94 7.03
N THR A 242 -9.17 20.03 6.29
CA THR A 242 -8.94 20.18 4.84
C THR A 242 -10.26 20.27 4.06
N LEU A 243 -11.23 19.39 4.33
CA LEU A 243 -12.55 19.45 3.71
C LEU A 243 -13.28 20.77 4.02
N ILE A 244 -13.19 21.25 5.26
CA ILE A 244 -13.78 22.52 5.69
C ILE A 244 -13.18 23.70 4.89
N VAL A 245 -11.84 23.78 4.82
CA VAL A 245 -11.17 24.87 4.09
C VAL A 245 -11.46 24.79 2.59
N ILE A 246 -11.47 23.59 1.99
CA ILE A 246 -11.86 23.41 0.59
C ILE A 246 -13.30 23.85 0.37
N PHE A 247 -14.25 23.41 1.20
CA PHE A 247 -15.66 23.76 1.04
C PHE A 247 -15.88 25.27 1.07
N PHE A 248 -15.41 25.96 2.12
CA PHE A 248 -15.63 27.40 2.26
C PHE A 248 -14.77 28.22 1.31
N GLY A 249 -13.52 27.81 1.06
CA GLY A 249 -12.61 28.45 0.13
C GLY A 249 -13.14 28.42 -1.31
N VAL A 250 -13.58 27.25 -1.77
CA VAL A 250 -14.15 27.06 -3.12
C VAL A 250 -15.51 27.74 -3.23
N ARG A 251 -16.38 27.64 -2.22
CA ARG A 251 -17.69 28.32 -2.20
C ARG A 251 -17.54 29.83 -2.36
N ARG A 252 -16.52 30.41 -1.71
CA ARG A 252 -16.20 31.83 -1.81
C ARG A 252 -15.59 32.21 -3.16
N ALA A 253 -14.66 31.40 -3.67
CA ALA A 253 -13.93 31.69 -4.91
C ALA A 253 -14.76 31.44 -6.18
N PHE A 254 -15.71 30.53 -6.10
CA PHE A 254 -16.55 30.09 -7.21
C PHE A 254 -18.03 30.08 -6.80
N ASP A 255 -18.55 28.92 -6.42
CA ASP A 255 -19.95 28.74 -6.02
C ASP A 255 -20.14 27.50 -5.14
N GLU A 256 -21.31 27.38 -4.54
CA GLU A 256 -21.64 26.28 -3.62
C GLU A 256 -21.70 24.91 -4.29
N LYS A 257 -22.10 24.82 -5.57
CA LYS A 257 -22.16 23.53 -6.27
C LYS A 257 -20.76 23.00 -6.54
N THR A 258 -19.82 23.87 -6.95
CA THR A 258 -18.41 23.47 -7.08
C THR A 258 -17.85 23.04 -5.73
N ALA A 259 -18.15 23.76 -4.64
CA ALA A 259 -17.69 23.38 -3.30
C ALA A 259 -18.17 21.98 -2.88
N ILE A 260 -19.45 21.69 -3.07
CA ILE A 260 -20.04 20.37 -2.81
C ILE A 260 -19.34 19.29 -3.63
N LEU A 261 -19.17 19.53 -4.93
CA LEU A 261 -18.56 18.56 -5.82
C LEU A 261 -17.08 18.31 -5.49
N SER A 262 -16.32 19.36 -5.16
CA SER A 262 -14.92 19.24 -4.70
C SER A 262 -14.81 18.38 -3.44
N VAL A 263 -15.71 18.56 -2.46
CA VAL A 263 -15.74 17.75 -1.23
C VAL A 263 -16.07 16.30 -1.55
N ILE A 264 -17.06 16.04 -2.42
CA ILE A 264 -17.43 14.67 -2.80
C ILE A 264 -16.25 13.99 -3.52
N ILE A 265 -15.63 14.66 -4.49
CA ILE A 265 -14.49 14.11 -5.24
C ILE A 265 -13.34 13.80 -4.28
N LEU A 266 -12.99 14.75 -3.41
CA LEU A 266 -11.89 14.59 -2.47
C LEU A 266 -12.17 13.46 -1.46
N ALA A 267 -13.34 13.46 -0.82
CA ALA A 267 -13.70 12.46 0.19
C ALA A 267 -13.90 11.04 -0.37
N SER A 268 -14.18 10.90 -1.67
CA SER A 268 -14.29 9.60 -2.35
C SER A 268 -13.00 9.16 -3.07
N SER A 269 -11.96 10.00 -3.07
CA SER A 269 -10.65 9.64 -3.62
C SER A 269 -9.84 8.85 -2.60
N SER A 270 -9.39 7.66 -2.98
CA SER A 270 -8.61 6.75 -2.12
C SER A 270 -7.40 7.41 -1.45
N LEU A 271 -6.67 8.25 -2.18
CA LEU A 271 -5.47 8.96 -1.70
C LEU A 271 -5.76 9.85 -0.49
N PHE A 272 -6.90 10.55 -0.52
CA PHE A 272 -7.29 11.43 0.57
C PHE A 272 -8.03 10.67 1.67
N LEU A 273 -8.96 9.78 1.29
CA LEU A 273 -9.77 9.01 2.24
C LEU A 273 -8.91 8.11 3.13
N ILE A 274 -8.02 7.31 2.51
CA ILE A 274 -7.15 6.41 3.26
C ILE A 274 -6.02 7.21 3.91
N GLY A 275 -5.41 8.17 3.20
CA GLY A 275 -4.34 9.02 3.74
C GLY A 275 -4.76 9.82 4.98
N SER A 276 -6.01 10.27 5.06
CA SER A 276 -6.55 10.94 6.25
C SER A 276 -6.82 9.98 7.42
N ARG A 277 -6.92 8.68 7.16
CA ARG A 277 -7.18 7.65 8.18
C ARG A 277 -5.92 6.90 8.60
N PHE A 278 -4.77 7.28 8.05
CA PHE A 278 -3.48 6.65 8.27
C PHE A 278 -2.62 7.48 9.23
N VAL A 279 -1.80 6.83 10.06
CA VAL A 279 -0.81 7.51 10.92
C VAL A 279 0.38 7.99 10.06
N GLN A 280 0.23 9.13 9.39
CA GLN A 280 1.26 9.72 8.54
C GLN A 280 1.12 11.26 8.47
N PRO A 281 2.22 12.04 8.31
CA PRO A 281 2.17 13.50 8.19
C PRO A 281 1.39 14.06 6.98
N GLY A 282 0.99 13.22 6.02
CA GLY A 282 0.41 13.69 4.76
C GLY A 282 -0.86 14.53 4.91
N ALA A 283 -1.75 14.16 5.84
CA ALA A 283 -2.97 14.92 6.11
C ALA A 283 -2.67 16.33 6.65
N SER A 284 -1.66 16.45 7.53
CA SER A 284 -1.23 17.74 8.09
C SER A 284 -0.61 18.66 7.03
N ILE A 285 0.22 18.10 6.14
CA ILE A 285 0.83 18.84 5.02
C ILE A 285 -0.25 19.33 4.06
N GLN A 286 -1.20 18.47 3.68
CA GLN A 286 -2.32 18.85 2.80
C GLN A 286 -3.18 19.96 3.42
N PHE A 287 -3.52 19.85 4.70
CA PHE A 287 -4.28 20.89 5.40
C PHE A 287 -3.57 22.24 5.38
N ALA A 288 -2.30 22.28 5.82
CA ALA A 288 -1.53 23.51 5.88
C ALA A 288 -1.33 24.14 4.50
N LEU A 289 -1.07 23.32 3.47
CA LEU A 289 -0.94 23.77 2.08
C LEU A 289 -2.24 24.37 1.54
N VAL A 290 -3.37 23.70 1.76
CA VAL A 290 -4.69 24.19 1.32
C VAL A 290 -5.06 25.48 2.04
N LEU A 291 -4.78 25.58 3.35
CA LEU A 291 -4.99 26.79 4.13
C LEU A 291 -4.13 27.95 3.61
N ALA A 292 -2.84 27.71 3.37
CA ALA A 292 -1.92 28.70 2.82
C ALA A 292 -2.35 29.17 1.41
N ALA A 293 -2.65 28.24 0.51
CA ALA A 293 -3.10 28.57 -0.84
C ALA A 293 -4.43 29.33 -0.85
N THR A 294 -5.37 28.97 0.02
CA THR A 294 -6.65 29.68 0.16
C THR A 294 -6.43 31.09 0.69
N ALA A 295 -5.60 31.26 1.73
CA ALA A 295 -5.25 32.56 2.29
C ALA A 295 -4.54 33.47 1.26
N PHE A 296 -3.59 32.91 0.50
CA PHE A 296 -2.92 33.59 -0.60
C PHE A 296 -3.91 34.03 -1.68
N GLY A 297 -4.82 33.14 -2.10
CA GLY A 297 -5.87 33.47 -3.07
C GLY A 297 -6.75 34.63 -2.60
N VAL A 298 -7.19 34.62 -1.34
CA VAL A 298 -7.97 35.73 -0.75
C VAL A 298 -7.16 37.01 -0.69
N ALA A 299 -5.87 36.94 -0.38
CA ALA A 299 -4.98 38.11 -0.28
C ALA A 299 -4.76 38.81 -1.64
N VAL A 300 -4.76 38.06 -2.75
CA VAL A 300 -4.38 38.56 -4.08
C VAL A 300 -5.56 38.78 -5.03
N THR A 301 -6.72 38.17 -4.77
CA THR A 301 -7.92 38.33 -5.62
C THR A 301 -8.97 39.27 -5.03
N GLY A 302 -8.81 39.71 -3.79
CA GLY A 302 -9.76 40.57 -3.08
C GLY A 302 -9.25 41.99 -2.81
N ALA A 303 -10.06 42.77 -2.09
CA ALA A 303 -9.59 44.02 -1.49
C ALA A 303 -8.49 43.72 -0.47
N PHE A 304 -7.47 44.58 -0.41
CA PHE A 304 -6.34 44.39 0.50
C PHE A 304 -6.83 44.33 1.96
N ARG A 305 -6.45 43.26 2.66
CA ARG A 305 -6.74 43.05 4.08
C ARG A 305 -5.55 42.37 4.73
N VAL A 306 -5.27 42.72 5.99
CA VAL A 306 -4.13 42.17 6.74
C VAL A 306 -4.39 40.72 7.17
N TRP A 307 -5.62 40.38 7.54
CA TRP A 307 -5.97 39.04 8.04
C TRP A 307 -5.59 37.87 7.10
N PRO A 308 -5.85 37.90 5.78
CA PRO A 308 -5.36 36.87 4.87
C PRO A 308 -3.85 36.69 4.87
N LEU A 309 -3.07 37.77 5.06
CA LEU A 309 -1.61 37.70 5.15
C LEU A 309 -1.15 37.06 6.46
N VAL A 310 -1.83 37.35 7.57
CA VAL A 310 -1.58 36.70 8.87
C VAL A 310 -1.86 35.20 8.78
N VAL A 311 -3.01 34.81 8.20
CA VAL A 311 -3.36 33.40 7.99
C VAL A 311 -2.36 32.73 7.04
N LEU A 312 -1.92 33.39 5.98
CA LEU A 312 -0.88 32.88 5.08
C LEU A 312 0.45 32.63 5.82
N GLY A 313 0.89 33.58 6.65
CA GLY A 313 2.09 33.42 7.46
C GLY A 313 2.00 32.24 8.44
N LEU A 314 0.91 32.17 9.22
CA LEU A 314 0.65 31.07 10.15
C LEU A 314 0.54 29.72 9.45
N ALA A 315 -0.14 29.66 8.30
CA ALA A 315 -0.26 28.43 7.52
C ALA A 315 1.09 27.99 6.92
N THR A 316 1.94 28.94 6.54
CA THR A 316 3.32 28.67 6.06
C THR A 316 4.19 28.11 7.18
N ILE A 317 4.08 28.69 8.39
CA ILE A 317 4.75 28.16 9.59
C ILE A 317 4.24 26.75 9.90
N LEU A 318 2.92 26.54 9.91
CA LEU A 318 2.33 25.22 10.12
C LEU A 318 2.81 24.20 9.09
N LEU A 319 2.94 24.60 7.82
CA LEU A 319 3.44 23.76 6.74
C LEU A 319 4.93 23.38 6.94
N TYR A 320 5.75 24.29 7.47
CA TYR A 320 7.12 23.99 7.89
C TYR A 320 7.15 22.96 9.03
N PHE A 321 6.29 23.09 10.04
CA PHE A 321 6.17 22.09 11.10
C PHE A 321 5.64 20.74 10.61
N ALA A 322 4.78 20.74 9.58
CA ALA A 322 4.18 19.54 9.00
C ALA A 322 5.11 18.75 8.09
N GLY A 323 5.87 19.43 7.24
CA GLY A 323 6.64 18.82 6.14
C GLY A 323 8.03 19.40 5.94
N GLY A 324 8.57 20.15 6.91
CA GLY A 324 9.91 20.74 6.85
C GLY A 324 10.13 21.63 5.62
N MET A 325 11.34 21.57 5.06
CA MET A 325 11.72 22.32 3.86
C MET A 325 10.94 21.89 2.62
N THR A 326 10.50 20.62 2.51
CA THR A 326 9.63 20.18 1.40
C THR A 326 8.35 21.01 1.36
N GLY A 327 7.68 21.17 2.51
CA GLY A 327 6.47 21.97 2.61
C GLY A 327 6.69 23.44 2.21
N LEU A 328 7.76 24.06 2.71
CA LEU A 328 8.10 25.45 2.39
C LEU A 328 8.39 25.65 0.90
N VAL A 329 9.14 24.75 0.27
CA VAL A 329 9.43 24.84 -1.17
C VAL A 329 8.13 24.77 -1.98
N ILE A 330 7.20 23.87 -1.64
CA ILE A 330 5.91 23.76 -2.35
C ILE A 330 5.14 25.09 -2.33
N ILE A 331 4.98 25.73 -1.16
CA ILE A 331 4.20 26.97 -1.06
C ILE A 331 4.92 28.15 -1.72
N VAL A 332 6.25 28.22 -1.63
CA VAL A 332 7.05 29.24 -2.31
C VAL A 332 6.92 29.11 -3.82
N SER A 333 7.06 27.88 -4.37
CA SER A 333 6.87 27.61 -5.79
C SER A 333 5.48 28.05 -6.26
N LEU A 334 4.44 27.79 -5.45
CA LEU A 334 3.07 28.22 -5.77
C LEU A 334 2.94 29.74 -5.83
N VAL A 335 3.44 30.44 -4.81
CA VAL A 335 3.30 31.90 -4.67
C VAL A 335 4.13 32.65 -5.71
N LEU A 336 5.31 32.15 -6.07
CA LEU A 336 6.17 32.74 -7.10
C LEU A 336 5.68 32.44 -8.52
N ALA A 337 5.13 31.24 -8.78
CA ALA A 337 4.58 30.90 -10.09
C ALA A 337 3.32 31.72 -10.43
N TYR A 338 2.53 32.10 -9.42
CA TYR A 338 1.27 32.82 -9.63
C TYR A 338 1.41 34.13 -10.45
N PRO A 339 2.24 35.12 -10.07
CA PRO A 339 2.40 36.33 -10.87
C PRO A 339 3.00 36.08 -12.26
N LEU A 340 3.85 35.05 -12.40
CA LEU A 340 4.48 34.68 -13.67
C LEU A 340 3.44 34.18 -14.68
N VAL A 341 2.49 33.33 -14.24
CA VAL A 341 1.45 32.77 -15.11
C VAL A 341 0.31 33.77 -15.35
N VAL A 342 -0.08 34.54 -14.34
CA VAL A 342 -1.14 35.55 -14.48
C VAL A 342 -0.66 36.78 -15.26
N GLY A 343 0.65 37.02 -15.35
CA GLY A 343 1.24 38.18 -16.02
C GLY A 343 0.93 39.51 -15.33
N LYS A 344 0.51 39.48 -14.05
CA LYS A 344 0.16 40.68 -13.26
C LYS A 344 0.89 40.67 -11.92
N LEU A 345 1.77 41.65 -11.73
CA LEU A 345 2.53 41.85 -10.50
C LEU A 345 1.90 42.98 -9.68
N SER A 346 0.89 42.66 -8.87
CA SER A 346 0.24 43.65 -8.00
C SER A 346 1.02 43.86 -6.70
N ARG A 347 0.85 45.03 -6.05
CA ARG A 347 1.40 45.29 -4.71
C ARG A 347 0.97 44.22 -3.69
N GLN A 348 -0.27 43.73 -3.79
CA GLN A 348 -0.78 42.69 -2.91
C GLN A 348 -0.03 41.36 -3.11
N THR A 349 0.22 41.00 -4.38
CA THR A 349 1.00 39.80 -4.74
C THR A 349 2.42 39.90 -4.20
N LEU A 350 3.06 41.06 -4.33
CA LEU A 350 4.42 41.30 -3.82
C LEU A 350 4.49 41.17 -2.29
N ILE A 351 3.53 41.75 -1.56
CA ILE A 351 3.49 41.64 -0.09
C ILE A 351 3.29 40.18 0.34
N ALA A 352 2.34 39.47 -0.28
CA ALA A 352 2.09 38.07 0.02
C ALA A 352 3.31 37.18 -0.30
N ALA A 353 3.97 37.43 -1.43
CA ALA A 353 5.22 36.76 -1.79
C ALA A 353 6.36 37.08 -0.81
N ALA A 354 6.51 38.33 -0.39
CA ALA A 354 7.52 38.73 0.58
C ALA A 354 7.33 38.04 1.94
N VAL A 355 6.09 37.85 2.41
CA VAL A 355 5.79 37.09 3.64
C VAL A 355 6.29 35.65 3.50
N VAL A 356 5.92 34.96 2.42
CA VAL A 356 6.26 33.53 2.23
C VAL A 356 7.75 33.34 1.98
N VAL A 357 8.38 34.18 1.16
CA VAL A 357 9.83 34.14 0.89
C VAL A 357 10.63 34.52 2.14
N GLY A 358 10.18 35.51 2.92
CA GLY A 358 10.81 35.85 4.20
C GLY A 358 10.80 34.67 5.17
N LEU A 359 9.67 33.98 5.29
CA LEU A 359 9.57 32.75 6.11
C LEU A 359 10.42 31.60 5.56
N LEU A 360 10.57 31.47 4.23
CA LEU A 360 11.51 30.52 3.63
C LEU A 360 12.95 30.81 4.05
N LEU A 361 13.38 32.08 3.97
CA LEU A 361 14.74 32.47 4.34
C LEU A 361 15.02 32.18 5.82
N VAL A 362 14.09 32.58 6.70
CA VAL A 362 14.18 32.28 8.13
C VAL A 362 14.20 30.77 8.37
N GLY A 363 13.28 30.01 7.76
CA GLY A 363 13.24 28.55 7.87
C GLY A 363 14.52 27.87 7.36
N THR A 364 15.10 28.38 6.27
CA THR A 364 16.37 27.88 5.71
C THR A 364 17.54 28.11 6.68
N ILE A 365 17.65 29.33 7.22
CA ILE A 365 18.67 29.67 8.22
C ILE A 365 18.51 28.75 9.44
N LEU A 366 17.30 28.65 9.99
CA LEU A 366 17.02 27.80 11.15
C LEU A 366 17.33 26.32 10.88
N THR A 367 17.07 25.81 9.67
CA THR A 367 17.24 24.38 9.35
C THR A 367 18.69 23.96 9.07
N PHE A 368 19.47 24.84 8.44
CA PHE A 368 20.79 24.47 7.89
C PHE A 368 21.98 25.12 8.60
N VAL A 369 21.78 26.20 9.36
CA VAL A 369 22.88 26.87 10.07
C VAL A 369 23.20 26.19 11.41
N PRO A 370 22.23 25.94 12.32
CA PRO A 370 22.50 25.26 13.58
C PRO A 370 22.70 23.74 13.37
N ASP A 371 23.71 23.16 14.01
CA ASP A 371 23.89 21.69 14.08
C ASP A 371 23.26 21.13 15.37
N ALA A 372 21.99 21.48 15.61
CA ALA A 372 21.24 21.04 16.79
C ALA A 372 20.07 20.13 16.39
N ALA A 373 19.84 19.07 17.17
CA ALA A 373 18.81 18.05 16.91
C ALA A 373 17.44 18.63 16.55
N TYR A 374 17.00 19.67 17.28
CA TYR A 374 15.71 20.31 17.04
C TYR A 374 15.56 20.89 15.62
N PHE A 375 16.64 21.35 14.99
CA PHE A 375 16.57 21.92 13.64
C PHE A 375 16.77 20.88 12.53
N LEU A 376 17.47 19.78 12.83
CA LEU A 376 17.68 18.68 11.89
C LEU A 376 16.37 18.04 11.40
N GLN A 377 15.34 18.04 12.25
CA GLN A 377 14.02 17.47 11.94
C GLN A 377 13.24 18.21 10.84
N PHE A 378 13.69 19.41 10.43
CA PHE A 378 13.03 20.22 9.40
C PHE A 378 13.69 20.17 8.02
N ARG A 379 14.76 19.38 7.84
CA ARG A 379 15.41 19.19 6.52
C ARG A 379 14.43 18.57 5.51
N PHE A 380 14.88 18.26 4.30
CA PHE A 380 14.09 17.55 3.28
C PHE A 380 13.77 16.11 3.75
N THR A 381 12.92 15.98 4.76
CA THR A 381 12.73 14.76 5.51
C THR A 381 11.81 13.81 4.76
N LYS A 382 12.31 12.60 4.52
CA LYS A 382 11.59 11.35 4.80
C LYS A 382 12.61 10.22 4.94
N ALA A 383 13.14 10.04 6.14
CA ALA A 383 13.78 8.77 6.48
C ALA A 383 12.68 7.91 7.11
N LEU A 384 12.16 6.96 6.33
CA LEU A 384 11.36 5.87 6.87
C LEU A 384 12.30 4.75 7.31
N PHE A 385 11.78 3.92 8.21
CA PHE A 385 12.48 2.85 8.87
C PHE A 385 12.64 1.65 7.92
N SER A 386 13.88 1.21 7.71
CA SER A 386 14.41 0.22 6.76
C SER A 386 15.11 0.82 5.54
N ASP A 387 15.67 -0.02 4.64
CA ASP A 387 16.65 0.28 3.57
C ASP A 387 16.18 1.33 2.49
N GLY A 388 15.12 2.09 2.76
CA GLY A 388 14.53 3.06 1.86
C GLY A 388 13.66 2.42 0.79
N MET A 389 13.23 3.23 -0.18
CA MET A 389 12.49 2.70 -1.31
C MET A 389 13.41 1.81 -2.16
N GLN A 390 12.89 0.68 -2.65
CA GLN A 390 13.66 -0.18 -3.56
C GLN A 390 13.93 0.57 -4.88
N PRO A 391 15.14 0.45 -5.47
CA PRO A 391 15.52 1.18 -6.69
C PRO A 391 14.55 1.00 -7.87
N VAL A 392 13.87 -0.15 -7.97
CA VAL A 392 12.88 -0.41 -9.03
C VAL A 392 11.69 0.56 -8.98
N TYR A 393 11.40 1.14 -7.82
CA TYR A 393 10.29 2.08 -7.63
C TYR A 393 10.74 3.55 -7.64
N HIS A 394 12.04 3.82 -7.77
CA HIS A 394 12.61 5.17 -7.95
C HIS A 394 12.36 5.64 -9.38
N ASN A 395 11.09 5.81 -9.76
CA ASN A 395 10.71 6.23 -11.10
C ASN A 395 9.43 7.07 -11.13
N TYR A 396 9.32 7.92 -12.15
CA TYR A 396 8.14 8.78 -12.34
C TYR A 396 6.85 8.00 -12.60
N ALA A 397 6.94 6.79 -13.17
CA ALA A 397 5.76 5.97 -13.43
C ALA A 397 5.08 5.55 -12.10
N PHE A 398 5.84 5.38 -11.02
CA PHE A 398 5.30 5.14 -9.68
C PHE A 398 4.47 6.32 -9.19
N ALA A 399 5.00 7.54 -9.27
CA ALA A 399 4.26 8.76 -8.89
C ALA A 399 2.97 8.93 -9.71
N ILE A 400 3.03 8.67 -11.02
CA ILE A 400 1.86 8.74 -11.91
C ILE A 400 0.85 7.65 -11.55
N LYS A 401 1.30 6.41 -11.29
CA LYS A 401 0.44 5.29 -10.85
C LYS A 401 -0.30 5.66 -9.57
N GLN A 402 0.41 6.22 -8.59
CA GLN A 402 -0.18 6.69 -7.34
C GLN A 402 -1.25 7.75 -7.55
N ILE A 403 -1.00 8.78 -8.36
CA ILE A 403 -2.02 9.81 -8.63
C ILE A 403 -3.22 9.18 -9.35
N GLY A 404 -2.96 8.29 -10.31
CA GLY A 404 -3.99 7.59 -11.08
C GLY A 404 -4.93 6.73 -10.21
N PHE A 405 -4.38 5.81 -9.42
CA PHE A 405 -5.19 4.94 -8.56
C PHE A 405 -5.65 5.63 -7.28
N GLY A 406 -4.87 6.57 -6.75
CA GLY A 406 -5.21 7.35 -5.58
C GLY A 406 -6.39 8.31 -5.81
N LEU A 407 -6.53 8.84 -7.03
CA LEU A 407 -7.68 9.68 -7.41
C LEU A 407 -8.80 8.87 -8.07
N PHE A 408 -8.64 7.55 -8.24
CA PHE A 408 -9.67 6.71 -8.84
C PHE A 408 -10.95 6.72 -7.98
N PRO A 409 -12.16 6.85 -8.56
CA PRO A 409 -12.50 6.76 -10.00
C PRO A 409 -12.35 8.05 -10.81
N TRP A 410 -12.04 9.18 -10.18
CA TRP A 410 -12.01 10.50 -10.82
C TRP A 410 -10.80 10.73 -11.72
N SER A 411 -9.76 9.91 -11.59
CA SER A 411 -8.58 9.94 -12.48
C SER A 411 -8.91 9.76 -13.96
N ALA A 412 -10.05 9.14 -14.28
CA ALA A 412 -10.58 9.03 -15.64
C ALA A 412 -10.75 10.39 -16.34
N PHE A 413 -10.99 11.45 -15.57
CA PHE A 413 -11.17 12.79 -16.11
C PHE A 413 -9.86 13.56 -16.29
N LEU A 414 -8.72 13.07 -15.80
CA LEU A 414 -7.46 13.83 -15.81
C LEU A 414 -7.05 14.33 -17.21
N PRO A 415 -7.10 13.52 -18.28
CA PRO A 415 -6.76 14.02 -19.62
C PRO A 415 -7.66 15.19 -20.06
N LEU A 416 -8.96 15.11 -19.76
CA LEU A 416 -9.93 16.16 -20.09
C LEU A 416 -9.73 17.40 -19.24
N VAL A 417 -9.43 17.21 -17.96
CA VAL A 417 -9.20 18.28 -17.00
C VAL A 417 -7.92 19.05 -17.33
N LEU A 418 -6.87 18.37 -17.78
CA LEU A 418 -5.64 19.00 -18.25
C LEU A 418 -5.87 19.80 -19.53
N ALA A 419 -6.59 19.24 -20.51
CA ALA A 419 -6.97 19.98 -21.73
C ALA A 419 -7.84 21.21 -21.40
N TYR A 420 -8.82 21.03 -20.50
CA TYR A 420 -9.65 22.11 -19.98
C TYR A 420 -8.82 23.21 -19.29
N ALA A 421 -7.83 22.83 -18.48
CA ALA A 421 -6.96 23.77 -17.78
C ALA A 421 -6.09 24.62 -18.72
N VAL A 422 -5.63 24.05 -19.85
CA VAL A 422 -4.85 24.78 -20.86
C VAL A 422 -5.75 25.67 -21.74
N SER A 423 -7.02 25.29 -21.91
CA SER A 423 -7.98 26.01 -22.76
C SER A 423 -8.57 27.31 -22.17
N PHE A 424 -8.05 27.79 -21.03
CA PHE A 424 -8.55 29.02 -20.39
C PHE A 424 -8.30 30.26 -21.28
N LYS A 425 -9.32 30.64 -22.07
CA LYS A 425 -9.28 31.80 -22.99
C LYS A 425 -8.93 33.13 -22.29
N GLU A 426 -9.29 33.27 -21.01
CA GLU A 426 -8.72 34.28 -20.10
C GLU A 426 -8.44 33.62 -18.74
N PRO A 427 -7.21 33.69 -18.21
CA PRO A 427 -6.89 33.12 -16.92
C PRO A 427 -7.57 33.93 -15.81
N LYS A 428 -8.80 33.56 -15.43
CA LYS A 428 -9.36 33.98 -14.15
C LYS A 428 -8.35 33.60 -13.07
N SER A 429 -7.86 34.58 -12.33
CA SER A 429 -6.83 34.44 -11.29
C SER A 429 -7.06 33.25 -10.37
N THR A 430 -8.32 33.00 -9.99
CA THR A 430 -8.72 31.86 -9.16
C THR A 430 -8.50 30.51 -9.82
N LYS A 431 -8.76 30.35 -11.13
CA LYS A 431 -8.51 29.09 -11.86
C LYS A 431 -7.02 28.79 -12.00
N VAL A 432 -6.20 29.82 -12.26
CA VAL A 432 -4.74 29.69 -12.32
C VAL A 432 -4.18 29.25 -10.98
N LEU A 433 -4.67 29.83 -9.87
CA LEU A 433 -4.24 29.43 -8.53
C LEU A 433 -4.50 27.95 -8.25
N VAL A 434 -5.67 27.41 -8.65
CA VAL A 434 -5.96 25.97 -8.52
C VAL A 434 -4.99 25.14 -9.37
N LEU A 435 -4.73 25.55 -10.62
CA LEU A 435 -3.80 24.85 -11.50
C LEU A 435 -2.37 24.83 -10.92
N ILE A 436 -1.89 25.95 -10.40
CA ILE A 436 -0.57 26.00 -9.75
C ILE A 436 -0.57 25.16 -8.46
N GLY A 437 -1.69 25.13 -7.72
CA GLY A 437 -1.88 24.21 -6.58
C GLY A 437 -1.80 22.73 -6.96
N VAL A 438 -2.09 22.37 -8.20
CA VAL A 438 -1.86 21.02 -8.74
C VAL A 438 -0.38 20.83 -9.13
N LEU A 439 0.20 21.80 -9.84
CA LEU A 439 1.52 21.67 -10.47
C LEU A 439 2.69 21.84 -9.48
N ALA A 440 2.61 22.73 -8.50
CA ALA A 440 3.70 22.96 -7.56
C ALA A 440 4.00 21.72 -6.68
N PRO A 441 3.00 21.05 -6.06
CA PRO A 441 3.24 19.78 -5.36
C PRO A 441 3.66 18.65 -6.31
N LEU A 442 3.23 18.68 -7.58
CA LEU A 442 3.64 17.68 -8.57
C LEU A 442 5.12 17.83 -8.90
N GLY A 443 5.58 19.06 -9.17
CA GLY A 443 6.99 19.35 -9.40
C GLY A 443 7.86 18.96 -8.21
N MET A 444 7.41 19.26 -6.99
CA MET A 444 8.11 18.82 -5.78
C MET A 444 8.20 17.29 -5.69
N LEU A 445 7.09 16.58 -5.95
CA LEU A 445 7.06 15.12 -5.94
C LEU A 445 8.05 14.52 -6.95
N MET A 446 8.14 15.09 -8.15
CA MET A 446 9.06 14.62 -9.19
C MET A 446 10.53 14.77 -8.78
N ILE A 447 10.86 15.77 -7.97
CA ILE A 447 12.22 15.95 -7.42
C ILE A 447 12.42 15.01 -6.21
N SER A 448 11.44 14.98 -5.31
CA SER A 448 11.58 14.35 -4.01
C SER A 448 11.53 12.83 -4.04
N ILE A 449 10.92 12.22 -5.07
CA ILE A 449 10.89 10.76 -5.20
C ILE A 449 12.29 10.18 -5.48
N PHE A 450 13.17 10.94 -6.14
CA PHE A 450 14.55 10.51 -6.41
C PHE A 450 15.53 10.96 -5.33
N ALA A 451 15.34 12.18 -4.81
CA ALA A 451 16.29 12.77 -3.89
C ALA A 451 16.04 12.39 -2.42
N PHE A 452 14.79 12.08 -2.07
CA PHE A 452 14.34 12.00 -0.67
C PHE A 452 13.30 10.89 -0.39
N ASP A 453 13.08 9.96 -1.33
CA ASP A 453 12.13 8.84 -1.23
C ASP A 453 10.69 9.25 -0.82
N GLN A 454 10.31 10.49 -1.13
CA GLN A 454 8.98 11.00 -0.85
C GLN A 454 8.03 10.65 -1.99
N THR A 455 6.95 9.94 -1.65
CA THR A 455 5.96 9.42 -2.60
C THR A 455 4.65 10.19 -2.57
N PHE A 456 4.31 10.83 -1.46
CA PHE A 456 2.96 11.34 -1.27
C PHE A 456 2.66 12.59 -2.10
N TYR A 457 1.62 12.54 -2.94
CA TYR A 457 1.17 13.71 -3.70
C TYR A 457 0.25 14.61 -2.86
N TYR A 458 0.72 15.80 -2.50
CA TYR A 458 -0.05 16.74 -1.66
C TYR A 458 -1.06 17.62 -2.42
N GLY A 459 -1.06 17.58 -3.77
CA GLY A 459 -1.93 18.40 -4.60
C GLY A 459 -3.35 17.87 -4.83
N THR A 460 -3.72 16.74 -4.22
CA THR A 460 -5.03 16.08 -4.40
C THR A 460 -6.24 17.01 -4.16
N PRO A 461 -6.25 17.88 -3.12
CA PRO A 461 -7.38 18.79 -2.92
C PRO A 461 -7.58 19.77 -4.08
N PHE A 462 -6.50 20.31 -4.66
CA PHE A 462 -6.58 21.20 -5.82
C PHE A 462 -7.03 20.46 -7.07
N LEU A 463 -6.60 19.20 -7.23
CA LEU A 463 -7.04 18.35 -8.33
C LEU A 463 -8.53 18.03 -8.25
N ALA A 464 -9.06 17.79 -7.05
CA ALA A 464 -10.50 17.63 -6.81
C ALA A 464 -11.28 18.90 -7.19
N VAL A 465 -10.78 20.09 -6.84
CA VAL A 465 -11.37 21.37 -7.26
C VAL A 465 -11.33 21.54 -8.77
N LEU A 466 -10.23 21.20 -9.42
CA LEU A 466 -10.08 21.33 -10.87
C LEU A 466 -11.03 20.37 -11.62
N ILE A 467 -11.19 19.14 -11.14
CA ILE A 467 -12.19 18.20 -11.66
C ILE A 467 -13.61 18.73 -11.43
N ALA A 468 -13.91 19.29 -10.26
CA ALA A 468 -15.22 19.87 -9.97
C ALA A 468 -15.56 21.05 -10.92
N LEU A 469 -14.58 21.91 -11.20
CA LEU A 469 -14.73 23.01 -12.17
C LEU A 469 -14.98 22.49 -13.58
N TYR A 470 -14.22 21.48 -14.01
CA TYR A 470 -14.45 20.82 -15.29
C TYR A 470 -15.86 20.22 -15.38
N LEU A 471 -16.30 19.45 -14.38
CA LEU A 471 -17.61 18.81 -14.36
C LEU A 471 -18.77 19.81 -14.27
N ARG A 472 -18.56 20.98 -13.65
CA ARG A 472 -19.55 22.09 -13.63
C ARG A 472 -19.66 22.75 -15.00
N ASP A 473 -18.51 23.08 -15.61
CA ASP A 473 -18.45 23.79 -16.88
C ASP A 473 -18.65 22.84 -18.08
N ARG A 474 -18.84 21.54 -17.84
CA ARG A 474 -19.12 20.52 -18.85
C ARG A 474 -20.53 20.68 -19.40
N GLU A 475 -20.70 21.55 -20.38
CA GLU A 475 -21.90 21.61 -21.22
C GLU A 475 -21.85 20.57 -22.35
N ASP A 476 -22.97 20.41 -23.06
CA ASP A 476 -23.18 19.44 -24.15
C ASP A 476 -22.36 19.78 -25.42
N ASP A 477 -21.03 19.78 -25.31
CA ASP A 477 -20.15 20.45 -26.29
C ASP A 477 -19.43 19.53 -27.30
N ALA A 478 -18.71 20.21 -28.22
CA ALA A 478 -18.14 19.80 -29.51
C ALA A 478 -17.54 18.38 -29.63
N LEU A 479 -17.42 17.90 -30.88
CA LEU A 479 -16.90 16.57 -31.22
C LEU A 479 -15.57 16.23 -30.51
N GLU A 480 -14.67 17.21 -30.38
CA GLU A 480 -13.35 17.08 -29.73
C GLU A 480 -13.46 16.68 -28.26
N SER A 481 -14.36 17.30 -27.50
CA SER A 481 -14.61 16.96 -26.08
C SER A 481 -15.15 15.54 -25.92
N ARG A 482 -15.88 15.02 -26.92
CA ARG A 482 -16.40 13.64 -26.94
C ARG A 482 -15.32 12.62 -27.22
N LEU A 483 -14.41 12.91 -28.13
CA LEU A 483 -13.24 12.05 -28.42
C LEU A 483 -12.30 11.95 -27.21
N LEU A 484 -12.04 13.08 -26.54
CA LEU A 484 -11.27 13.08 -25.29
C LEU A 484 -12.01 12.34 -24.16
N ALA A 485 -13.34 12.40 -24.12
CA ALA A 485 -14.14 11.68 -23.13
C ALA A 485 -14.10 10.15 -23.36
N LEU A 486 -14.04 9.71 -24.61
CA LEU A 486 -13.79 8.30 -24.97
C LEU A 486 -12.42 7.83 -24.49
N PHE A 487 -11.39 8.67 -24.61
CA PHE A 487 -10.06 8.37 -24.05
C PHE A 487 -10.12 8.24 -22.52
N GLY A 488 -10.80 9.17 -21.83
CA GLY A 488 -11.02 9.09 -20.38
C GLY A 488 -11.79 7.83 -19.96
N PHE A 489 -12.77 7.40 -20.75
CA PHE A 489 -13.46 6.11 -20.55
C PHE A 489 -12.51 4.91 -20.73
N GLY A 490 -11.66 4.93 -21.76
CA GLY A 490 -10.63 3.90 -21.95
C GLY A 490 -9.66 3.81 -20.76
N LEU A 491 -9.20 4.96 -20.26
CA LEU A 491 -8.37 5.05 -19.06
C LEU A 491 -9.09 4.51 -17.82
N PHE A 492 -10.38 4.85 -17.64
CA PHE A 492 -11.20 4.29 -16.57
C PHE A 492 -11.23 2.76 -16.62
N LEU A 493 -11.51 2.18 -17.79
CA LEU A 493 -11.55 0.72 -17.96
C LEU A 493 -10.20 0.07 -17.67
N LEU A 494 -9.10 0.70 -18.08
CA LEU A 494 -7.74 0.21 -17.81
C LEU A 494 -7.46 0.15 -16.31
N LEU A 495 -7.73 1.24 -15.57
CA LEU A 495 -7.52 1.30 -14.13
C LEU A 495 -8.49 0.37 -13.38
N ALA A 496 -9.76 0.35 -13.76
CA ALA A 496 -10.76 -0.56 -13.20
C ALA A 496 -10.36 -2.02 -13.39
N ARG A 497 -9.87 -2.40 -14.58
CA ARG A 497 -9.37 -3.76 -14.85
C ARG A 497 -8.25 -4.17 -13.89
N ASN A 498 -7.32 -3.25 -13.58
CA ASN A 498 -6.23 -3.55 -12.66
C ASN A 498 -6.75 -3.73 -11.22
N LEU A 499 -7.69 -2.90 -10.77
CA LEU A 499 -8.27 -3.03 -9.43
C LEU A 499 -9.17 -4.25 -9.27
N LEU A 500 -9.81 -4.69 -10.35
CA LEU A 500 -10.57 -5.94 -10.37
C LEU A 500 -9.66 -7.18 -10.27
N LYS A 501 -8.37 -7.06 -10.59
CA LYS A 501 -7.37 -8.12 -10.41
C LYS A 501 -6.77 -8.10 -9.00
N SER A 502 -6.39 -6.93 -8.48
CA SER A 502 -5.78 -6.79 -7.17
C SER A 502 -6.05 -5.40 -6.58
N PRO A 503 -6.31 -5.29 -5.27
CA PRO A 503 -6.48 -4.00 -4.59
C PRO A 503 -5.15 -3.27 -4.33
N ASP A 504 -4.00 -3.90 -4.54
CA ASP A 504 -2.65 -3.33 -4.32
C ASP A 504 -2.50 -1.87 -4.80
N PRO A 505 -2.91 -1.50 -6.04
CA PRO A 505 -2.67 -0.15 -6.54
C PRO A 505 -3.37 0.97 -5.74
N ILE A 506 -4.41 0.65 -4.95
CA ILE A 506 -5.12 1.63 -4.08
C ILE A 506 -4.37 1.91 -2.78
N ILE A 507 -3.46 1.03 -2.36
CA ILE A 507 -2.75 1.17 -1.08
C ILE A 507 -1.23 1.30 -1.24
N SER A 508 -0.70 0.98 -2.42
CA SER A 508 0.74 0.90 -2.69
C SER A 508 1.50 2.20 -2.37
N PHE A 509 0.81 3.35 -2.31
CA PHE A 509 1.43 4.64 -1.96
C PHE A 509 1.59 4.90 -0.46
N LEU A 510 0.85 4.16 0.38
CA LEU A 510 1.00 4.18 1.83
C LEU A 510 2.04 3.15 2.29
N THR A 511 2.42 2.23 1.41
CA THR A 511 3.20 1.04 1.73
C THR A 511 4.55 0.95 0.98
N THR A 512 5.36 2.02 1.00
CA THR A 512 6.61 2.24 0.23
C THR A 512 8.01 2.08 0.93
N ASP A 513 8.26 1.03 1.72
CA ASP A 513 9.41 0.78 2.65
C ASP A 513 9.31 -0.52 3.53
N PRO A 514 10.14 -1.56 3.28
CA PRO A 514 10.41 -2.02 1.93
C PRO A 514 9.08 -2.53 1.39
N MET A 515 8.65 -1.94 0.26
CA MET A 515 7.46 -2.35 -0.50
C MET A 515 7.33 -3.86 -0.46
N PHE A 516 6.10 -4.37 -0.22
CA PHE A 516 5.66 -5.73 -0.55
C PHE A 516 6.71 -6.38 -1.42
N VAL A 517 7.61 -7.18 -0.83
CA VAL A 517 8.90 -7.47 -1.47
C VAL A 517 8.57 -7.89 -2.88
N ALA A 518 9.11 -7.16 -3.87
CA ALA A 518 8.55 -7.00 -5.22
C ALA A 518 7.75 -8.22 -5.67
N PRO A 519 6.62 -8.11 -6.41
CA PRO A 519 6.02 -9.28 -7.05
C PRO A 519 7.15 -10.16 -7.62
N GLY A 520 7.35 -11.34 -7.03
CA GLY A 520 8.50 -12.20 -7.32
C GLY A 520 9.78 -12.09 -6.45
N LYS A 521 9.82 -11.43 -5.28
CA LYS A 521 10.99 -11.39 -4.35
C LYS A 521 10.73 -11.49 -2.83
N GLY A 522 9.62 -12.02 -2.32
CA GLY A 522 9.58 -12.56 -0.93
C GLY A 522 8.56 -11.98 0.07
N ASP A 523 7.45 -11.40 -0.41
CA ASP A 523 6.08 -11.31 0.18
C ASP A 523 5.50 -9.93 0.56
N PRO A 524 4.14 -9.78 0.56
CA PRO A 524 3.12 -10.63 -0.10
C PRO A 524 2.41 -9.94 -1.28
N ALA A 525 2.10 -10.72 -2.32
CA ALA A 525 0.92 -10.44 -3.15
C ALA A 525 -0.32 -10.89 -2.36
N PHE A 526 -1.43 -10.18 -2.48
CA PHE A 526 -2.66 -10.54 -1.77
C PHE A 526 -3.24 -11.86 -2.29
N PRO A 527 -3.79 -12.73 -1.42
CA PRO A 527 -4.55 -13.90 -1.84
C PRO A 527 -5.71 -13.52 -2.77
N GLU A 528 -6.16 -14.46 -3.61
CA GLU A 528 -7.29 -14.20 -4.53
C GLU A 528 -8.59 -13.82 -3.81
N SER A 529 -8.75 -14.25 -2.55
CA SER A 529 -9.88 -13.87 -1.70
C SER A 529 -9.97 -12.36 -1.48
N VAL A 530 -8.83 -11.67 -1.43
CA VAL A 530 -8.74 -10.24 -1.19
C VAL A 530 -8.97 -9.49 -2.50
N SER A 531 -10.24 -9.24 -2.80
CA SER A 531 -10.65 -8.53 -4.02
C SER A 531 -11.59 -7.37 -3.71
N LEU A 532 -11.84 -6.52 -4.72
CA LEU A 532 -12.82 -5.45 -4.58
C LEU A 532 -14.21 -6.02 -4.18
N PRO A 533 -14.88 -5.43 -3.16
CA PRO A 533 -16.22 -5.87 -2.78
C PRO A 533 -17.24 -5.73 -3.92
N SER A 534 -18.29 -6.56 -3.91
CA SER A 534 -19.30 -6.59 -4.98
C SER A 534 -19.98 -5.24 -5.22
N LEU A 535 -20.23 -4.46 -4.15
CA LEU A 535 -20.77 -3.11 -4.27
C LEU A 535 -19.78 -2.13 -4.92
N ALA A 536 -18.48 -2.27 -4.64
CA ALA A 536 -17.45 -1.49 -5.33
C ALA A 536 -17.43 -1.83 -6.82
N LYS A 537 -17.45 -3.12 -7.17
CA LYS A 537 -17.52 -3.61 -8.56
C LYS A 537 -18.74 -3.04 -9.29
N LEU A 538 -19.92 -3.08 -8.66
CA LEU A 538 -21.15 -2.50 -9.20
C LEU A 538 -21.03 -0.98 -9.42
N ALA A 539 -20.47 -0.25 -8.45
CA ALA A 539 -20.22 1.18 -8.59
C ALA A 539 -19.33 1.49 -9.79
N LEU A 540 -18.29 0.69 -10.04
CA LEU A 540 -17.42 0.85 -11.22
C LEU A 540 -18.17 0.61 -12.53
N VAL A 541 -19.07 -0.38 -12.57
CA VAL A 541 -19.92 -0.62 -13.75
C VAL A 541 -20.87 0.55 -14.00
N VAL A 542 -21.46 1.13 -12.95
CA VAL A 542 -22.32 2.31 -13.08
C VAL A 542 -21.54 3.52 -13.60
N ILE A 543 -20.34 3.77 -13.07
CA ILE A 543 -19.46 4.86 -13.53
C ILE A 543 -19.07 4.64 -15.00
N ALA A 544 -18.65 3.43 -15.37
CA ALA A 544 -18.34 3.07 -16.75
C ALA A 544 -19.52 3.35 -17.68
N GLY A 545 -20.73 2.89 -17.31
CA GLY A 545 -21.95 3.09 -18.10
C GLY A 545 -22.30 4.56 -18.30
N LEU A 546 -22.19 5.38 -17.23
CA LEU A 546 -22.46 6.82 -17.30
C LEU A 546 -21.39 7.59 -18.10
N LEU A 547 -20.12 7.23 -17.96
CA LEU A 547 -19.02 7.79 -18.77
C LEU A 547 -19.23 7.44 -20.24
N PHE A 548 -19.53 6.18 -20.55
CA PHE A 548 -19.78 5.73 -21.91
C PHE A 548 -21.00 6.43 -22.54
N ALA A 549 -22.13 6.45 -21.83
CA ALA A 549 -23.36 7.07 -22.30
C ALA A 549 -23.16 8.56 -22.62
N THR A 550 -22.44 9.30 -21.75
CA THR A 550 -22.19 10.72 -21.97
C THR A 550 -21.15 11.05 -23.02
N SER A 551 -20.08 10.25 -23.12
CA SER A 551 -19.03 10.46 -24.12
C SER A 551 -19.51 10.16 -25.54
N THR A 552 -20.30 9.09 -25.71
CA THR A 552 -20.77 8.64 -27.03
C THR A 552 -22.12 9.23 -27.46
N LYS A 553 -22.90 9.74 -26.51
CA LYS A 553 -24.35 9.97 -26.69
C LYS A 553 -25.05 8.72 -27.25
N ALA A 554 -24.73 7.56 -26.66
CA ALA A 554 -25.17 6.24 -27.10
C ALA A 554 -26.69 6.14 -27.32
N PHE A 555 -27.48 6.61 -26.36
CA PHE A 555 -28.95 6.57 -26.41
C PHE A 555 -29.50 7.58 -27.42
N SER A 556 -28.93 8.79 -27.54
CA SER A 556 -29.32 9.72 -28.61
C SER A 556 -28.98 9.17 -29.99
N LEU A 557 -27.90 8.40 -30.13
CA LEU A 557 -27.52 7.79 -31.40
C LEU A 557 -28.48 6.63 -31.73
N LEU A 558 -28.78 5.77 -30.76
CA LEU A 558 -29.74 4.67 -30.91
C LEU A 558 -31.15 5.15 -31.28
N THR A 559 -31.62 6.25 -30.71
CA THR A 559 -32.94 6.83 -31.06
C THR A 559 -32.98 7.44 -32.46
N LYS A 560 -31.87 7.98 -32.96
CA LYS A 560 -31.76 8.55 -34.32
C LYS A 560 -31.45 7.51 -35.40
N LEU A 561 -30.95 6.34 -35.01
CA LEU A 561 -30.50 5.29 -35.90
C LEU A 561 -31.60 4.79 -36.86
N PRO A 562 -32.85 4.54 -36.44
CA PRO A 562 -33.94 4.15 -37.36
C PRO A 562 -34.17 5.17 -38.48
N ALA A 563 -34.28 6.45 -38.14
CA ALA A 563 -34.52 7.52 -39.12
C ALA A 563 -33.33 7.70 -40.08
N PHE A 564 -32.11 7.49 -39.59
CA PHE A 564 -30.90 7.53 -40.43
C PHE A 564 -30.85 6.36 -41.43
N LEU A 565 -31.20 5.14 -40.97
CA LEU A 565 -31.21 3.92 -41.78
C LEU A 565 -32.45 3.78 -42.68
N ALA A 566 -33.53 4.53 -42.41
CA ALA A 566 -34.69 4.60 -43.30
C ALA A 566 -34.31 5.12 -44.70
N ARG A 567 -33.25 5.94 -44.80
CA ARG A 567 -32.70 6.40 -46.08
C ARG A 567 -31.92 5.28 -46.75
N GLY A 568 -32.42 4.79 -47.90
CA GLY A 568 -31.85 3.65 -48.63
C GLY A 568 -30.34 3.75 -48.90
N ARG A 569 -29.83 4.93 -49.27
CA ARG A 569 -28.39 5.17 -49.49
C ARG A 569 -27.55 4.98 -48.23
N ASN A 570 -28.01 5.50 -47.08
CA ASN A 570 -27.28 5.39 -45.82
C ASN A 570 -27.25 3.95 -45.33
N PHE A 571 -28.39 3.25 -45.42
CA PHE A 571 -28.44 1.83 -45.10
C PHE A 571 -27.52 1.01 -46.00
N LEU A 572 -27.51 1.28 -47.31
CA LEU A 572 -26.61 0.59 -48.24
C LEU A 572 -25.14 0.81 -47.85
N ILE A 573 -24.72 2.04 -47.56
CA ILE A 573 -23.35 2.34 -47.12
C ILE A 573 -23.02 1.61 -45.83
N VAL A 574 -23.89 1.68 -44.81
CA VAL A 574 -23.67 0.99 -43.52
C VAL A 574 -23.57 -0.52 -43.71
N MET A 575 -24.44 -1.12 -44.54
CA MET A 575 -24.38 -2.54 -44.83
C MET A 575 -23.12 -2.93 -45.62
N LEU A 576 -22.66 -2.08 -46.57
CA LEU A 576 -21.39 -2.31 -47.27
C LEU A 576 -20.19 -2.23 -46.32
N VAL A 577 -20.18 -1.28 -45.38
CA VAL A 577 -19.16 -1.20 -44.33
C VAL A 577 -19.20 -2.46 -43.44
N MET A 578 -20.40 -2.89 -43.02
CA MET A 578 -20.55 -4.11 -42.22
C MET A 578 -20.06 -5.35 -42.98
N VAL A 579 -20.38 -5.47 -44.27
CA VAL A 579 -19.84 -6.52 -45.14
C VAL A 579 -18.31 -6.45 -45.19
N GLY A 580 -17.74 -5.25 -45.33
CA GLY A 580 -16.30 -5.03 -45.28
C GLY A 580 -15.67 -5.48 -43.96
N VAL A 581 -16.24 -5.10 -42.81
CA VAL A 581 -15.77 -5.50 -41.47
C VAL A 581 -15.87 -7.02 -41.29
N ILE A 582 -16.98 -7.62 -41.71
CA ILE A 582 -17.19 -9.08 -41.69
C ILE A 582 -16.14 -9.78 -42.56
N LEU A 583 -15.87 -9.28 -43.76
CA LEU A 583 -14.85 -9.85 -44.65
C LEU A 583 -13.44 -9.71 -44.07
N ILE A 584 -13.11 -8.56 -43.45
CA ILE A 584 -11.83 -8.35 -42.77
C ILE A 584 -11.68 -9.32 -41.60
N ASP A 585 -12.71 -9.44 -40.76
CA ASP A 585 -12.72 -10.37 -39.62
C ASP A 585 -12.51 -11.81 -40.09
N ILE A 586 -13.26 -12.24 -41.11
CA ILE A 586 -13.09 -13.55 -41.76
C ILE A 586 -11.66 -13.71 -42.28
N LEU A 587 -11.09 -12.72 -42.99
CA LEU A 587 -9.73 -12.78 -43.52
C LEU A 587 -8.68 -12.90 -42.40
N VAL A 588 -8.81 -12.11 -41.32
CA VAL A 588 -7.92 -12.17 -40.16
C VAL A 588 -8.00 -13.54 -39.50
N PHE A 589 -9.20 -14.07 -39.26
CA PHE A 589 -9.37 -15.38 -38.65
C PHE A 589 -8.95 -16.53 -39.58
N VAL A 590 -9.15 -16.40 -40.89
CA VAL A 590 -8.61 -17.33 -41.91
C VAL A 590 -7.08 -17.32 -41.87
N ALA A 591 -6.45 -16.13 -41.78
CA ALA A 591 -5.00 -16.00 -41.69
C ALA A 591 -4.46 -16.59 -40.39
N LEU A 592 -5.05 -16.25 -39.24
CA LEU A 592 -4.67 -16.79 -37.92
C LEU A 592 -4.84 -18.30 -37.85
N LYS A 593 -5.80 -18.87 -38.58
CA LYS A 593 -6.08 -20.32 -38.62
C LYS A 593 -5.59 -20.98 -39.91
N TRP A 594 -4.74 -20.33 -40.70
CA TRP A 594 -4.33 -20.80 -42.03
C TRP A 594 -3.68 -22.18 -41.98
N GLY A 595 -2.78 -22.42 -41.02
CA GLY A 595 -2.14 -23.73 -40.83
C GLY A 595 -3.13 -24.86 -40.53
N LEU A 596 -4.22 -24.56 -39.81
CA LEU A 596 -5.29 -25.52 -39.50
C LEU A 596 -6.19 -25.77 -40.72
N LEU A 597 -6.41 -24.75 -41.55
CA LEU A 597 -7.20 -24.87 -42.78
C LEU A 597 -6.47 -25.66 -43.87
N VAL A 598 -5.15 -25.52 -43.98
CA VAL A 598 -4.35 -26.21 -45.00
C VAL A 598 -3.98 -27.62 -44.58
N ASN A 599 -3.62 -27.87 -43.32
CA ASN A 599 -3.05 -29.18 -42.90
C ASN A 599 -3.78 -29.84 -41.72
N GLY A 600 -4.79 -29.22 -41.13
CA GLY A 600 -5.48 -29.73 -39.95
C GLY A 600 -6.63 -30.70 -40.26
N PRO A 601 -6.90 -31.70 -39.40
CA PRO A 601 -8.15 -32.45 -39.46
C PRO A 601 -9.33 -31.52 -39.13
N TYR A 602 -10.50 -31.74 -39.77
CA TYR A 602 -11.74 -30.96 -39.60
C TYR A 602 -11.78 -29.56 -40.25
N ARG A 603 -11.12 -29.37 -41.41
CA ARG A 603 -11.15 -28.13 -42.21
C ARG A 603 -12.56 -27.52 -42.36
N GLY A 604 -13.58 -28.34 -42.65
CA GLY A 604 -14.97 -27.89 -42.79
C GLY A 604 -15.56 -27.30 -41.50
N LYS A 605 -15.29 -27.89 -40.33
CA LYS A 605 -15.75 -27.35 -39.04
C LYS A 605 -15.00 -26.08 -38.65
N VAL A 606 -13.70 -25.99 -38.96
CA VAL A 606 -12.90 -24.79 -38.72
C VAL A 606 -13.40 -23.64 -39.61
N LEU A 607 -13.65 -23.89 -40.89
CA LEU A 607 -14.22 -22.92 -41.81
C LEU A 607 -15.62 -22.47 -41.37
N LEU A 608 -16.48 -23.42 -40.97
CA LEU A 608 -17.81 -23.12 -40.42
C LEU A 608 -17.70 -22.24 -39.15
N SER A 609 -16.70 -22.49 -38.29
CA SER A 609 -16.50 -21.69 -37.09
C SER A 609 -16.05 -20.26 -37.38
N ILE A 610 -15.27 -20.07 -38.44
CA ILE A 610 -14.84 -18.72 -38.87
C ILE A 610 -16.03 -17.99 -39.52
N LEU A 611 -16.82 -18.68 -40.34
CA LEU A 611 -17.91 -18.07 -41.09
C LEU A 611 -19.19 -17.86 -40.29
N LEU A 612 -19.47 -18.68 -39.26
CA LEU A 612 -20.80 -18.72 -38.62
C LEU A 612 -20.82 -18.78 -37.08
N THR A 613 -19.79 -19.31 -36.41
CA THR A 613 -19.89 -19.62 -34.96
C THR A 613 -18.81 -19.00 -34.07
N GLY A 614 -17.97 -18.11 -34.61
CA GLY A 614 -17.05 -17.30 -33.82
C GLY A 614 -17.81 -16.28 -32.96
N PRO A 615 -17.40 -16.02 -31.71
CA PRO A 615 -18.09 -15.02 -30.88
C PRO A 615 -18.13 -13.64 -31.53
N ASP A 616 -17.06 -13.25 -32.24
CA ASP A 616 -16.96 -11.97 -32.94
C ASP A 616 -17.85 -11.91 -34.19
N ILE A 617 -17.83 -12.94 -35.05
CA ILE A 617 -18.67 -12.99 -36.26
C ILE A 617 -20.17 -13.10 -35.92
N VAL A 618 -20.53 -13.85 -34.87
CA VAL A 618 -21.92 -13.94 -34.38
C VAL A 618 -22.37 -12.58 -33.86
N LEU A 619 -21.51 -11.87 -33.13
CA LEU A 619 -21.80 -10.50 -32.70
C LEU A 619 -21.99 -9.57 -33.91
N LEU A 620 -21.14 -9.66 -34.94
CA LEU A 620 -21.27 -8.87 -36.17
C LEU A 620 -22.57 -9.17 -36.92
N TYR A 621 -22.98 -10.44 -37.03
CA TYR A 621 -24.27 -10.80 -37.61
C TYR A 621 -25.44 -10.33 -36.76
N LEU A 622 -25.34 -10.41 -35.44
CA LEU A 622 -26.34 -9.89 -34.53
C LEU A 622 -26.45 -8.36 -34.66
N VAL A 623 -25.33 -7.65 -34.82
CA VAL A 623 -25.31 -6.22 -35.13
C VAL A 623 -25.97 -5.95 -36.49
N CYS A 624 -25.69 -6.72 -37.53
CA CYS A 624 -26.38 -6.62 -38.83
C CYS A 624 -27.89 -6.82 -38.68
N LEU A 625 -28.33 -7.84 -37.93
CA LEU A 625 -29.75 -8.08 -37.63
C LEU A 625 -30.37 -6.92 -36.86
N LEU A 626 -29.65 -6.34 -35.88
CA LEU A 626 -30.09 -5.15 -35.14
C LEU A 626 -30.18 -3.92 -36.05
N LEU A 627 -29.26 -3.72 -36.99
CA LEU A 627 -29.31 -2.63 -37.97
C LEU A 627 -30.49 -2.79 -38.95
N ILE A 628 -30.76 -4.02 -39.39
CA ILE A 628 -31.94 -4.35 -40.19
C ILE A 628 -33.21 -4.09 -39.37
N ALA A 629 -33.28 -4.59 -38.14
CA ALA A 629 -34.42 -4.36 -37.25
C ALA A 629 -34.62 -2.86 -36.97
N ALA A 630 -33.54 -2.09 -36.79
CA ALA A 630 -33.58 -0.64 -36.61
C ALA A 630 -34.12 0.07 -37.85
N ARG A 631 -33.76 -0.35 -39.07
CA ARG A 631 -34.32 0.18 -40.32
C ARG A 631 -35.85 0.00 -40.37
N TYR A 632 -36.35 -1.13 -39.91
CA TYR A 632 -37.79 -1.46 -39.93
C TYR A 632 -38.51 -1.16 -38.60
N ALA A 633 -37.86 -0.44 -37.67
CA ALA A 633 -38.38 -0.23 -36.32
C ALA A 633 -39.76 0.44 -36.29
N GLU A 634 -40.06 1.39 -37.19
CA GLU A 634 -41.38 2.02 -37.27
C GLU A 634 -42.49 1.04 -37.69
N SER A 635 -42.15 0.07 -38.56
CA SER A 635 -43.11 -0.96 -39.00
C SER A 635 -43.35 -1.99 -37.89
N ILE A 636 -42.29 -2.34 -37.14
CA ILE A 636 -42.37 -3.25 -35.99
C ILE A 636 -43.13 -2.58 -34.83
N GLY A 637 -42.88 -1.29 -34.58
CA GLY A 637 -43.48 -0.53 -33.48
C GLY A 637 -45.00 -0.40 -33.53
N LYS A 638 -45.61 -0.47 -34.73
CA LYS A 638 -47.08 -0.46 -34.90
C LYS A 638 -47.79 -1.63 -34.20
N TYR A 639 -47.08 -2.73 -33.92
CA TYR A 639 -47.61 -3.93 -33.27
C TYR A 639 -47.37 -3.95 -31.74
N VAL A 640 -46.62 -2.98 -31.21
CA VAL A 640 -46.24 -2.92 -29.78
C VAL A 640 -47.02 -1.79 -29.09
N LYS A 641 -48.18 -2.11 -28.50
CA LYS A 641 -49.09 -1.14 -27.84
C LYS A 641 -48.79 -0.91 -26.33
N SER A 642 -47.55 -0.58 -25.95
CA SER A 642 -47.25 -0.26 -24.53
C SER A 642 -46.52 1.07 -24.36
N ASP A 643 -46.85 1.81 -23.30
CA ASP A 643 -46.21 3.09 -22.93
C ASP A 643 -44.91 2.91 -22.12
N LEU A 644 -44.68 1.69 -21.60
CA LEU A 644 -43.50 1.32 -20.80
C LEU A 644 -42.16 1.57 -21.53
N PRO A 645 -42.01 1.28 -22.85
CA PRO A 645 -40.80 1.55 -23.61
C PRO A 645 -40.48 3.05 -23.70
N ARG A 646 -41.49 3.91 -23.83
CA ARG A 646 -41.28 5.36 -24.02
C ARG A 646 -40.72 6.01 -22.76
N ARG A 647 -41.31 5.74 -21.59
CA ARG A 647 -40.81 6.25 -20.30
C ARG A 647 -39.40 5.75 -19.98
N PHE A 648 -39.11 4.50 -20.33
CA PHE A 648 -37.79 3.91 -20.19
C PHE A 648 -36.75 4.61 -21.06
N TRP A 649 -37.04 4.84 -22.35
CA TRP A 649 -36.15 5.59 -23.25
C TRP A 649 -35.95 7.04 -22.80
N ASP A 650 -37.00 7.71 -22.35
CA ASP A 650 -36.90 9.08 -21.81
C ASP A 650 -36.00 9.14 -20.56
N ALA A 651 -36.02 8.10 -19.72
CA ALA A 651 -35.12 7.98 -18.58
C ALA A 651 -33.66 7.76 -19.02
N LEU A 652 -33.42 6.88 -20.01
CA LEU A 652 -32.07 6.65 -20.56
C LEU A 652 -31.48 7.91 -21.21
N LEU A 653 -32.27 8.66 -21.97
CA LEU A 653 -31.85 9.93 -22.58
C LEU A 653 -31.48 10.98 -21.52
N LYS A 654 -32.12 10.95 -20.33
CA LYS A 654 -31.71 11.82 -19.21
C LYS A 654 -30.32 11.47 -18.68
N LEU A 655 -29.87 10.22 -18.76
CA LEU A 655 -28.54 9.82 -18.31
C LEU A 655 -27.41 10.41 -19.16
N GLU A 656 -27.70 10.80 -20.41
CA GLU A 656 -26.73 11.49 -21.27
C GLU A 656 -26.50 12.94 -20.87
N LYS A 657 -27.43 13.54 -20.11
CA LYS A 657 -27.27 14.92 -19.65
C LYS A 657 -26.09 14.99 -18.70
N ALA A 658 -25.17 15.91 -18.97
CA ALA A 658 -23.96 16.07 -18.17
C ALA A 658 -24.25 16.22 -16.67
N SER A 659 -25.26 17.01 -16.31
CA SER A 659 -25.65 17.21 -14.90
C SER A 659 -26.14 15.94 -14.22
N VAL A 660 -26.94 15.11 -14.89
CA VAL A 660 -27.47 13.86 -14.35
C VAL A 660 -26.36 12.82 -14.22
N SER A 661 -25.51 12.70 -15.24
CA SER A 661 -24.34 11.82 -15.22
C SER A 661 -23.34 12.20 -14.12
N THR A 662 -23.04 13.49 -13.94
CA THR A 662 -22.15 13.96 -12.86
C THR A 662 -22.70 13.56 -11.49
N VAL A 663 -24.00 13.72 -11.24
CA VAL A 663 -24.63 13.29 -9.99
C VAL A 663 -24.58 11.76 -9.82
N GLY A 664 -24.85 11.01 -10.88
CA GLY A 664 -24.78 9.55 -10.85
C GLY A 664 -23.36 9.03 -10.58
N ILE A 665 -22.35 9.61 -11.23
CA ILE A 665 -20.93 9.29 -11.02
C ILE A 665 -20.53 9.67 -9.59
N ALA A 666 -20.96 10.82 -9.07
CA ALA A 666 -20.69 11.23 -7.69
C ALA A 666 -21.28 10.24 -6.67
N ILE A 667 -22.53 9.81 -6.85
CA ILE A 667 -23.16 8.80 -5.97
C ILE A 667 -22.40 7.48 -6.05
N ALA A 668 -22.08 6.99 -7.24
CA ALA A 668 -21.34 5.75 -7.41
C ALA A 668 -19.92 5.84 -6.83
N ALA A 669 -19.25 6.99 -6.97
CA ALA A 669 -17.94 7.23 -6.35
C ALA A 669 -18.01 7.27 -4.81
N ILE A 670 -19.09 7.83 -4.23
CA ILE A 670 -19.33 7.75 -2.77
C ILE A 670 -19.49 6.29 -2.34
N VAL A 671 -20.29 5.50 -3.07
CA VAL A 671 -20.45 4.06 -2.78
C VAL A 671 -19.10 3.35 -2.86
N PHE A 672 -18.31 3.62 -3.91
CA PHE A 672 -16.97 3.08 -4.06
C PHE A 672 -16.07 3.46 -2.87
N GLY A 673 -15.97 4.74 -2.53
CA GLY A 673 -15.16 5.21 -1.40
C GLY A 673 -15.60 4.60 -0.06
N LEU A 674 -16.90 4.51 0.21
CA LEU A 674 -17.43 3.85 1.41
C LEU A 674 -17.06 2.37 1.46
N THR A 675 -17.20 1.65 0.34
CA THR A 675 -16.82 0.23 0.30
C THR A 675 -15.31 0.03 0.48
N VAL A 676 -14.48 0.94 -0.06
CA VAL A 676 -13.04 0.92 0.19
C VAL A 676 -12.76 1.13 1.68
N ALA A 677 -13.35 2.16 2.29
CA ALA A 677 -13.11 2.50 3.69
C ALA A 677 -13.62 1.47 4.72
N PHE A 678 -14.79 0.85 4.47
CA PHE A 678 -15.48 0.03 5.47
C PHE A 678 -15.51 -1.47 5.17
N GLN A 679 -15.08 -1.90 3.98
CA GLN A 679 -14.99 -3.32 3.64
C GLN A 679 -13.57 -3.69 3.21
N LEU A 680 -12.98 -2.97 2.26
CA LEU A 680 -11.64 -3.30 1.77
C LEU A 680 -10.54 -3.01 2.80
N VAL A 681 -10.53 -1.84 3.45
CA VAL A 681 -9.50 -1.49 4.45
C VAL A 681 -9.50 -2.44 5.65
N PRO A 682 -10.66 -2.83 6.23
CA PRO A 682 -10.71 -3.89 7.24
C PRO A 682 -10.19 -5.24 6.74
N GLU A 683 -10.53 -5.67 5.52
CA GLU A 683 -10.01 -6.91 4.95
C GLU A 683 -8.48 -6.85 4.82
N LEU A 684 -7.94 -5.76 4.29
CA LEU A 684 -6.51 -5.55 4.16
C LEU A 684 -5.78 -5.55 5.51
N SER A 685 -6.44 -5.16 6.59
CA SER A 685 -5.86 -5.22 7.95
C SER A 685 -5.44 -6.62 8.36
N LEU A 686 -6.19 -7.66 7.98
CA LEU A 686 -5.85 -9.06 8.27
C LEU A 686 -4.49 -9.44 7.67
N HIS A 687 -4.09 -8.76 6.60
CA HIS A 687 -2.83 -9.01 5.90
C HIS A 687 -1.72 -8.04 6.30
N LEU A 688 -2.07 -6.87 6.86
CA LEU A 688 -1.12 -5.78 7.14
C LEU A 688 -0.94 -5.49 8.63
N SER A 689 -1.68 -6.16 9.50
CA SER A 689 -1.66 -5.97 10.96
C SER A 689 -1.59 -7.30 11.73
N GLN A 690 -0.91 -7.31 12.86
CA GLN A 690 -0.86 -8.45 13.79
C GLN A 690 -2.05 -8.49 14.76
N LYS A 691 -2.93 -7.48 14.75
CA LYS A 691 -4.02 -7.36 15.73
C LYS A 691 -4.86 -8.63 15.85
N HIS A 692 -5.33 -9.16 14.73
CA HIS A 692 -6.20 -10.34 14.69
C HIS A 692 -5.50 -11.59 15.23
N ILE A 693 -4.20 -11.79 14.94
CA ILE A 693 -3.38 -12.87 15.52
C ILE A 693 -3.32 -12.77 17.04
N ILE A 694 -3.12 -11.57 17.58
CA ILE A 694 -3.08 -11.35 19.03
C ILE A 694 -4.46 -11.52 19.67
N GLU A 695 -5.54 -11.12 19.00
CA GLU A 695 -6.90 -11.37 19.45
C GLU A 695 -7.22 -12.88 19.48
N ALA A 696 -6.84 -13.62 18.42
CA ALA A 696 -6.98 -15.07 18.37
C ALA A 696 -6.20 -15.76 19.50
N TYR A 697 -4.96 -15.32 19.76
CA TYR A 697 -4.18 -15.80 20.89
C TYR A 697 -4.88 -15.50 22.22
N LYS A 698 -5.36 -14.28 22.46
CA LYS A 698 -6.04 -13.91 23.72
C LYS A 698 -7.27 -14.79 23.96
N VAL A 699 -8.07 -15.05 22.93
CA VAL A 699 -9.25 -15.94 23.00
C VAL A 699 -8.84 -17.38 23.32
N SER A 700 -7.81 -17.91 22.67
CA SER A 700 -7.32 -19.27 22.91
C SER A 700 -6.66 -19.43 24.29
N ASN A 701 -5.86 -18.45 24.71
CA ASN A 701 -5.16 -18.42 25.99
C ASN A 701 -6.14 -18.33 27.18
N ALA A 702 -7.29 -17.67 26.99
CA ALA A 702 -8.37 -17.66 27.98
C ALA A 702 -9.02 -19.03 28.18
N LYS A 703 -9.00 -19.91 27.17
CA LYS A 703 -9.52 -21.29 27.28
C LYS A 703 -8.52 -22.23 27.94
N SER A 704 -7.26 -22.17 27.54
CA SER A 704 -6.16 -22.93 28.15
C SER A 704 -4.87 -22.11 28.09
N PRO A 705 -4.31 -21.71 29.24
CA PRO A 705 -3.14 -20.83 29.30
C PRO A 705 -1.88 -21.46 28.68
N GLY A 706 -1.06 -20.62 28.04
CA GLY A 706 0.26 -21.00 27.52
C GLY A 706 1.12 -19.78 27.17
N GLU A 707 2.38 -20.02 26.84
CA GLU A 707 3.34 -18.96 26.53
C GLU A 707 3.34 -18.64 25.02
N LEU A 708 3.34 -17.35 24.66
CA LEU A 708 3.41 -16.87 23.27
C LEU A 708 4.83 -16.45 22.90
N PHE A 709 5.28 -16.90 21.74
CA PHE A 709 6.57 -16.57 21.15
C PHE A 709 6.42 -16.09 19.71
N ARG A 710 7.43 -15.36 19.22
CA ARG A 710 7.55 -15.00 17.80
C ARG A 710 8.81 -15.60 17.16
N HIS A 711 8.74 -15.94 15.88
CA HIS A 711 9.88 -16.44 15.11
C HIS A 711 10.12 -15.59 13.87
N GLN A 712 11.30 -14.96 13.76
CA GLN A 712 11.77 -14.29 12.54
C GLN A 712 10.76 -13.31 11.91
N LEU A 713 10.02 -12.55 12.73
CA LEU A 713 9.04 -11.56 12.26
C LEU A 713 9.66 -10.21 11.84
N GLY A 714 10.98 -10.16 11.67
CA GLY A 714 11.70 -8.91 11.45
C GLY A 714 12.07 -8.20 12.76
N GLN A 715 13.12 -7.39 12.69
CA GLN A 715 13.76 -6.71 13.82
C GLN A 715 13.08 -5.41 14.25
N SER A 716 11.90 -5.08 13.70
CA SER A 716 11.28 -3.77 13.98
C SER A 716 10.74 -3.73 15.41
N LYS A 717 11.57 -3.21 16.34
CA LYS A 717 11.25 -3.03 17.78
C LYS A 717 10.05 -2.09 18.01
N SER A 718 9.54 -1.44 16.96
CA SER A 718 8.38 -0.53 16.95
C SER A 718 7.01 -1.21 16.79
N ASN A 719 6.95 -2.54 16.62
CA ASN A 719 5.67 -3.23 16.45
C ASN A 719 4.87 -3.36 17.77
N VAL A 720 3.97 -2.40 17.99
CA VAL A 720 3.06 -2.30 19.14
C VAL A 720 2.40 -3.60 19.60
N TYR A 721 2.04 -4.50 18.69
CA TYR A 721 1.31 -5.72 19.04
C TYR A 721 2.22 -6.87 19.47
N VAL A 722 3.49 -6.85 19.06
CA VAL A 722 4.43 -7.97 19.29
C VAL A 722 5.74 -7.57 19.96
N THR A 723 5.96 -6.28 20.24
CA THR A 723 7.19 -5.76 20.88
C THR A 723 7.51 -6.50 22.19
N ASP A 724 6.49 -6.78 23.02
CA ASP A 724 6.67 -7.43 24.32
C ASP A 724 6.70 -8.97 24.24
N ILE A 725 6.62 -9.53 23.03
CA ILE A 725 6.62 -10.99 22.82
C ILE A 725 8.06 -11.48 22.62
N PRO A 726 8.53 -12.45 23.43
CA PRO A 726 9.87 -13.01 23.28
C PRO A 726 10.11 -13.62 21.90
N GLU A 727 11.23 -13.28 21.28
CA GLU A 727 11.64 -13.83 19.98
C GLU A 727 12.53 -15.05 20.16
N VAL A 728 12.22 -16.11 19.41
CA VAL A 728 13.04 -17.31 19.29
C VAL A 728 13.58 -17.35 17.87
N THR A 729 14.81 -16.87 17.67
CA THR A 729 15.42 -16.76 16.32
C THR A 729 15.84 -18.13 15.77
N ALA A 730 16.31 -19.02 16.65
CA ALA A 730 16.87 -20.31 16.28
C ALA A 730 15.75 -21.33 16.03
N ARG A 731 15.68 -21.84 14.79
CA ARG A 731 14.64 -22.77 14.33
C ARG A 731 14.55 -24.05 15.17
N ASN A 732 15.69 -24.61 15.56
CA ASN A 732 15.74 -25.81 16.41
C ASN A 732 15.04 -25.58 17.77
N GLN A 733 15.15 -24.40 18.36
CA GLN A 733 14.48 -24.05 19.60
C GLN A 733 12.97 -23.96 19.42
N VAL A 734 12.50 -23.34 18.32
CA VAL A 734 11.06 -23.31 17.95
C VAL A 734 10.50 -24.73 17.88
N ILE A 735 11.17 -25.60 17.12
CA ILE A 735 10.76 -27.00 16.95
C ILE A 735 10.74 -27.73 18.29
N SER A 736 11.76 -27.55 19.14
CA SER A 736 11.85 -28.21 20.44
C SER A 736 10.69 -27.85 21.37
N ARG A 737 10.30 -26.57 21.41
CA ARG A 737 9.17 -26.09 22.22
C ARG A 737 7.83 -26.56 21.69
N LEU A 738 7.65 -26.58 20.36
CA LEU A 738 6.42 -27.07 19.74
C LEU A 738 6.24 -28.59 19.88
N LYS A 739 7.32 -29.35 20.09
CA LYS A 739 7.28 -30.78 20.40
C LYS A 739 6.91 -31.08 21.85
N ASP A 740 7.32 -30.23 22.78
CA ASP A 740 7.00 -30.41 24.19
C ASP A 740 5.50 -30.18 24.43
N LYS A 741 4.75 -31.27 24.63
CA LYS A 741 3.31 -31.22 24.93
C LYS A 741 3.01 -31.03 26.43
N SER A 742 4.02 -31.01 27.31
CA SER A 742 3.82 -30.84 28.75
C SER A 742 3.39 -29.42 29.13
N LYS A 743 3.75 -28.43 28.30
CA LYS A 743 3.37 -27.03 28.45
C LYS A 743 2.79 -26.51 27.15
N ARG A 744 1.64 -25.85 27.22
CA ARG A 744 1.05 -25.20 26.04
C ARG A 744 1.91 -24.03 25.59
N SER A 745 2.28 -24.04 24.32
CA SER A 745 3.10 -23.00 23.68
C SER A 745 2.45 -22.54 22.38
N PHE A 746 2.50 -21.24 22.14
CA PHE A 746 2.00 -20.58 20.94
C PHE A 746 3.16 -19.93 20.20
N PHE A 747 3.10 -19.95 18.87
CA PHE A 747 4.07 -19.28 18.03
C PHE A 747 3.37 -18.48 16.92
N ILE A 748 3.82 -17.25 16.73
CA ILE A 748 3.53 -16.47 15.53
C ILE A 748 4.66 -16.75 14.53
N LEU A 749 4.31 -17.35 13.39
CA LEU A 749 5.25 -17.74 12.35
C LEU A 749 4.96 -17.00 11.03
N PRO A 750 5.99 -16.68 10.22
CA PRO A 750 5.79 -16.29 8.83
C PRO A 750 5.13 -17.42 8.06
N LYS A 751 4.10 -17.10 7.25
CA LYS A 751 3.32 -18.09 6.48
C LYS A 751 4.22 -18.93 5.55
N ASN A 752 5.23 -18.31 4.93
CA ASN A 752 6.21 -18.98 4.08
C ASN A 752 7.09 -20.02 4.80
N GLN A 753 7.26 -19.89 6.12
CA GLN A 753 8.05 -20.82 6.92
C GLN A 753 7.20 -21.94 7.51
N PHE A 754 5.87 -21.81 7.47
CA PHE A 754 4.97 -22.78 8.09
C PHE A 754 5.14 -24.19 7.54
N SER A 755 5.28 -24.34 6.22
CA SER A 755 5.47 -25.65 5.57
C SER A 755 6.68 -26.41 6.13
N GLU A 756 7.79 -25.70 6.36
CA GLU A 756 9.01 -26.29 6.91
C GLU A 756 8.85 -26.68 8.38
N VAL A 757 8.28 -25.79 9.20
CA VAL A 757 8.05 -26.05 10.63
C VAL A 757 7.09 -27.22 10.82
N ASN A 758 5.99 -27.27 10.05
CA ASN A 758 5.03 -28.36 10.04
C ASN A 758 5.72 -29.70 9.70
N HIS A 759 6.56 -29.73 8.66
CA HIS A 759 7.35 -30.91 8.30
C HIS A 759 8.24 -31.41 9.45
N ALA A 760 8.97 -30.51 10.11
CA ALA A 760 9.88 -30.89 11.20
C ALA A 760 9.16 -31.48 12.43
N ILE A 761 7.92 -31.07 12.68
CA ILE A 761 7.07 -31.63 13.74
C ILE A 761 6.51 -33.00 13.32
N ARG A 762 5.99 -33.11 12.09
CA ARG A 762 5.46 -34.37 11.53
C ARG A 762 6.55 -35.45 11.42
N ALA A 763 7.75 -35.08 11.00
CA ALA A 763 8.90 -36.00 10.92
C ALA A 763 9.28 -36.61 12.27
N ALA A 764 8.88 -35.98 13.38
CA ALA A 764 9.08 -36.47 14.74
C ALA A 764 7.86 -37.19 15.32
N GLY A 765 6.84 -37.49 14.49
CA GLY A 765 5.62 -38.19 14.91
C GLY A 765 4.58 -37.30 15.61
N GLY A 766 4.72 -35.97 15.56
CA GLY A 766 3.77 -35.04 16.15
C GLY A 766 2.84 -34.39 15.11
N SER A 767 1.82 -33.68 15.60
CA SER A 767 1.01 -32.74 14.82
C SER A 767 1.18 -31.31 15.36
N LEU A 768 1.00 -30.34 14.46
CA LEU A 768 1.01 -28.92 14.74
C LEU A 768 -0.36 -28.35 14.40
N ALA A 769 -0.99 -27.70 15.38
CA ALA A 769 -2.31 -27.10 15.18
C ALA A 769 -2.19 -25.63 14.79
N VAL A 770 -3.11 -25.16 13.96
CA VAL A 770 -3.23 -23.77 13.55
C VAL A 770 -4.50 -23.18 14.15
N LEU A 771 -4.34 -22.06 14.87
CA LEU A 771 -5.45 -21.37 15.53
C LEU A 771 -5.99 -20.18 14.71
N ASP A 772 -5.13 -19.56 13.89
CA ASP A 772 -5.51 -18.49 12.98
C ASP A 772 -4.62 -18.54 11.74
N ASP A 773 -5.26 -18.63 10.58
CA ASP A 773 -4.63 -18.67 9.26
C ASP A 773 -5.13 -17.52 8.34
N SER A 774 -5.84 -16.54 8.88
CA SER A 774 -6.51 -15.48 8.10
C SER A 774 -5.53 -14.52 7.42
N SER A 775 -4.34 -14.32 8.00
CA SER A 775 -3.29 -13.53 7.39
C SER A 775 -2.59 -14.27 6.24
N SER A 776 -2.24 -13.51 5.20
CA SER A 776 -1.37 -13.99 4.14
C SER A 776 0.11 -14.01 4.53
N ARG A 777 0.47 -13.28 5.60
CA ARG A 777 1.87 -13.14 6.06
C ARG A 777 2.17 -13.98 7.28
N LEU A 778 1.18 -14.21 8.13
CA LEU A 778 1.36 -14.76 9.47
C LEU A 778 0.42 -15.94 9.70
N VAL A 779 0.83 -16.83 10.61
CA VAL A 779 0.01 -17.90 11.13
C VAL A 779 0.24 -18.01 12.63
N LEU A 780 -0.84 -18.20 13.39
CA LEU A 780 -0.78 -18.53 14.80
C LEU A 780 -0.85 -20.04 14.96
N VAL A 781 0.22 -20.63 15.48
CA VAL A 781 0.27 -22.07 15.74
C VAL A 781 0.29 -22.37 17.23
N SER A 782 -0.23 -23.53 17.61
CA SER A 782 -0.12 -24.07 18.96
C SER A 782 0.33 -25.52 18.93
N ASN A 783 1.09 -25.92 19.94
CA ASN A 783 1.44 -27.32 20.12
C ASN A 783 0.25 -28.16 20.60
N THR A 784 -0.80 -27.58 21.16
CA THR A 784 -1.96 -28.30 21.69
C THR A 784 -3.26 -27.50 21.48
N LEU A 785 -4.34 -28.19 21.14
CA LEU A 785 -5.67 -27.61 21.03
C LEU A 785 -6.43 -27.78 22.35
N ALA A 786 -7.08 -26.71 22.79
CA ALA A 786 -8.04 -26.75 23.88
C ALA A 786 -9.39 -27.31 23.40
N ALA A 787 -10.24 -27.73 24.34
CA ALA A 787 -11.58 -28.21 24.02
C ALA A 787 -12.39 -27.16 23.24
N GLY A 788 -12.97 -27.57 22.11
CA GLY A 788 -13.78 -26.70 21.24
C GLY A 788 -12.97 -25.70 20.41
N GLU A 789 -11.66 -25.87 20.28
CA GLU A 789 -10.87 -25.20 19.26
C GLU A 789 -10.89 -25.99 17.95
N VAL A 790 -10.84 -25.25 16.84
CA VAL A 790 -10.80 -25.79 15.48
C VAL A 790 -9.35 -25.71 15.00
N ASP A 791 -8.86 -26.78 14.40
CA ASP A 791 -7.57 -26.77 13.70
C ASP A 791 -7.78 -26.21 12.29
N TYR A 792 -7.16 -25.08 11.99
CA TYR A 792 -7.17 -24.47 10.65
C TYR A 792 -5.93 -24.87 9.82
N ASN A 793 -5.31 -26.01 10.14
CA ASN A 793 -4.11 -26.47 9.43
C ASN A 793 -4.44 -27.00 8.02
N TRP A 794 -4.44 -26.11 7.04
CA TRP A 794 -4.70 -26.45 5.64
C TRP A 794 -3.69 -27.44 5.04
N LEU A 795 -2.48 -27.59 5.61
CA LEU A 795 -1.52 -28.60 5.16
C LEU A 795 -1.85 -29.99 5.71
N ALA A 796 -2.44 -30.07 6.90
CA ALA A 796 -2.96 -31.33 7.43
C ALA A 796 -4.15 -31.80 6.58
N ASP A 797 -5.09 -30.91 6.27
CA ASP A 797 -6.24 -31.20 5.39
C ASP A 797 -5.84 -31.64 3.97
N ALA A 798 -4.67 -31.17 3.51
CA ALA A 798 -4.12 -31.52 2.21
C ALA A 798 -3.18 -32.75 2.23
N THR A 799 -3.00 -33.41 3.38
CA THR A 799 -2.17 -34.62 3.50
C THR A 799 -3.02 -35.80 3.95
N LEU A 800 -3.17 -36.79 3.08
CA LEU A 800 -4.00 -37.97 3.33
C LEU A 800 -3.15 -39.21 3.59
N THR A 801 -3.72 -40.12 4.37
CA THR A 801 -3.28 -41.52 4.46
C THR A 801 -3.81 -42.34 3.27
N GLU A 802 -3.22 -43.52 3.03
CA GLU A 802 -3.72 -44.44 2.00
C GLU A 802 -5.17 -44.86 2.24
N GLU A 803 -5.57 -45.05 3.51
CA GLU A 803 -6.93 -45.41 3.87
C GLU A 803 -7.94 -44.30 3.59
N GLU A 804 -7.58 -43.05 3.88
CA GLU A 804 -8.41 -41.88 3.60
C GLU A 804 -8.54 -41.66 2.09
N PHE A 805 -7.44 -41.80 1.35
CA PHE A 805 -7.43 -41.73 -0.10
C PHE A 805 -8.33 -42.81 -0.74
N ALA A 806 -8.26 -44.06 -0.25
CA ALA A 806 -9.06 -45.17 -0.77
C ALA A 806 -10.57 -44.97 -0.56
N LYS A 807 -10.99 -44.16 0.42
CA LYS A 807 -12.39 -43.86 0.73
C LYS A 807 -12.96 -42.73 -0.15
N ILE A 808 -12.17 -42.05 -0.98
CA ILE A 808 -12.64 -40.93 -1.79
C ILE A 808 -13.53 -41.44 -2.95
N PRO A 809 -14.83 -41.08 -2.98
CA PRO A 809 -15.72 -41.53 -4.04
C PRO A 809 -15.45 -40.77 -5.35
N GLY A 810 -15.62 -41.47 -6.48
CA GLY A 810 -15.51 -40.89 -7.83
C GLY A 810 -14.09 -40.48 -8.22
N MET A 811 -13.08 -41.16 -7.66
CA MET A 811 -11.66 -40.90 -7.92
C MET A 811 -11.19 -41.61 -9.19
N GLN A 812 -10.55 -40.90 -10.13
CA GLN A 812 -9.86 -41.56 -11.25
C GLN A 812 -8.45 -41.94 -10.81
N THR A 813 -8.26 -43.22 -10.49
CA THR A 813 -6.95 -43.75 -10.09
C THR A 813 -6.06 -43.94 -11.30
N THR A 814 -4.80 -43.53 -11.15
CA THR A 814 -3.75 -43.65 -12.17
C THR A 814 -2.41 -43.81 -11.46
N SER A 815 -1.37 -44.22 -12.18
CA SER A 815 0.01 -44.20 -11.66
C SER A 815 0.90 -43.48 -12.66
N VAL A 816 1.63 -42.47 -12.20
CA VAL A 816 2.72 -41.81 -12.94
C VAL A 816 3.83 -41.50 -11.96
N VAL A 817 5.02 -42.06 -12.18
CA VAL A 817 6.17 -41.87 -11.31
C VAL A 817 7.15 -40.88 -11.94
N PHE A 818 7.51 -39.85 -11.16
CA PHE A 818 8.48 -38.82 -11.50
C PHE A 818 9.76 -39.01 -10.67
N ASP A 819 10.90 -39.21 -11.36
CA ASP A 819 12.23 -39.43 -10.79
C ASP A 819 12.28 -40.45 -9.63
N ASP A 820 11.40 -41.47 -9.67
CA ASP A 820 11.23 -42.49 -8.63
C ASP A 820 10.92 -41.95 -7.21
N LYS A 821 10.48 -40.69 -7.11
CA LYS A 821 10.26 -39.98 -5.84
C LYS A 821 8.83 -39.52 -5.62
N ILE A 822 8.14 -39.12 -6.68
CA ILE A 822 6.77 -38.62 -6.60
C ILE A 822 5.91 -39.47 -7.53
N GLU A 823 4.82 -40.02 -7.02
CA GLU A 823 3.83 -40.75 -7.81
C GLU A 823 2.51 -39.99 -7.85
N LEU A 824 1.99 -39.68 -9.03
CA LEU A 824 0.59 -39.28 -9.18
C LEU A 824 -0.30 -40.52 -9.05
N VAL A 825 -1.08 -40.60 -7.98
CA VAL A 825 -1.95 -41.74 -7.66
C VAL A 825 -3.41 -41.54 -8.10
N GLY A 826 -3.81 -40.30 -8.38
CA GLY A 826 -5.14 -40.05 -8.90
C GLY A 826 -5.42 -38.60 -9.28
N VAL A 827 -6.48 -38.43 -10.08
CA VAL A 827 -7.03 -37.12 -10.48
C VAL A 827 -8.55 -37.07 -10.24
N LYS A 828 -9.03 -35.96 -9.70
CA LYS A 828 -10.47 -35.71 -9.52
C LYS A 828 -10.83 -34.34 -10.05
N LEU A 829 -11.71 -34.32 -11.03
CA LEU A 829 -12.27 -33.10 -11.59
C LEU A 829 -13.53 -32.71 -10.80
N GLY A 830 -13.68 -31.43 -10.47
CA GLY A 830 -14.88 -30.90 -9.82
C GLY A 830 -16.13 -31.07 -10.70
N ALA A 831 -15.96 -30.98 -12.01
CA ALA A 831 -16.97 -31.35 -13.00
C ALA A 831 -16.28 -31.94 -14.25
N PRO A 832 -16.88 -32.93 -14.93
CA PRO A 832 -16.37 -33.45 -16.21
C PRO A 832 -16.48 -32.41 -17.33
N THR A 833 -17.33 -31.39 -17.12
CA THR A 833 -17.63 -30.33 -18.07
C THR A 833 -17.39 -28.97 -17.44
N ALA A 834 -16.48 -28.19 -18.02
CA ALA A 834 -16.12 -26.85 -17.57
C ALA A 834 -16.84 -25.80 -18.42
N LYS A 835 -17.53 -24.86 -17.77
CA LYS A 835 -18.25 -23.78 -18.46
C LYS A 835 -17.34 -22.59 -18.72
N ARG A 836 -17.41 -22.02 -19.93
CA ARG A 836 -16.72 -20.77 -20.25
C ARG A 836 -17.09 -19.64 -19.28
N GLY A 837 -16.07 -18.93 -18.80
CA GLY A 837 -16.22 -17.86 -17.82
C GLY A 837 -16.46 -18.31 -16.38
N ARG A 838 -16.47 -19.62 -16.11
CA ARG A 838 -16.54 -20.20 -14.76
C ARG A 838 -15.21 -20.84 -14.38
N GLU A 839 -15.05 -21.06 -13.08
CA GLU A 839 -13.93 -21.80 -12.52
C GLU A 839 -14.28 -23.28 -12.44
N THR A 840 -13.27 -24.14 -12.56
CA THR A 840 -13.39 -25.58 -12.42
C THR A 840 -12.21 -26.10 -11.63
N ASP A 841 -12.50 -26.89 -10.61
CA ASP A 841 -11.51 -27.39 -9.68
C ASP A 841 -10.87 -28.66 -10.25
N ILE A 842 -9.55 -28.72 -10.20
CA ILE A 842 -8.78 -29.92 -10.47
C ILE A 842 -8.04 -30.29 -9.20
N LYS A 843 -8.27 -31.52 -8.72
CA LYS A 843 -7.54 -32.09 -7.58
C LYS A 843 -6.60 -33.18 -8.08
N LEU A 844 -5.31 -33.00 -7.83
CA LEU A 844 -4.26 -33.93 -8.15
C LEU A 844 -3.73 -34.55 -6.85
N TYR A 845 -3.54 -35.86 -6.83
CA TYR A 845 -3.13 -36.59 -5.63
C TYR A 845 -1.74 -37.19 -5.87
N PHE A 846 -0.76 -36.77 -5.07
CA PHE A 846 0.63 -37.15 -5.22
C PHE A 846 1.11 -37.91 -3.99
N LYS A 847 1.56 -39.14 -4.18
CA LYS A 847 2.22 -39.95 -3.16
C LYS A 847 3.73 -39.69 -3.17
N ALA A 848 4.30 -39.38 -2.02
CA ALA A 848 5.74 -39.29 -1.84
C ALA A 848 6.34 -40.68 -1.62
N LEU A 849 7.15 -41.17 -2.56
CA LEU A 849 7.79 -42.49 -2.50
C LEU A 849 9.09 -42.47 -1.70
N ASP A 850 9.82 -41.36 -1.74
CA ASP A 850 11.09 -41.16 -1.04
C ASP A 850 11.35 -39.67 -0.73
N LYS A 851 12.46 -39.36 -0.06
CA LYS A 851 12.87 -37.99 0.27
C LYS A 851 13.13 -37.17 -1.00
N ILE A 852 12.43 -36.04 -1.10
CA ILE A 852 12.53 -35.11 -2.23
C ILE A 852 13.57 -34.02 -1.88
N PRO A 853 14.71 -33.93 -2.61
CA PRO A 853 15.82 -33.07 -2.22
C PRO A 853 15.68 -31.60 -2.63
N THR A 854 14.74 -31.29 -3.53
CA THR A 854 14.57 -29.94 -4.09
C THR A 854 13.08 -29.65 -4.26
N SER A 855 12.69 -28.40 -4.05
CA SER A 855 11.28 -28.00 -4.19
C SER A 855 10.97 -27.77 -5.67
N TYR A 856 9.95 -28.44 -6.17
CA TYR A 856 9.56 -28.38 -7.58
C TYR A 856 8.28 -27.58 -7.79
N ARG A 857 8.23 -26.85 -8.91
CA ARG A 857 7.01 -26.19 -9.39
C ARG A 857 6.30 -27.12 -10.37
N MET A 858 4.98 -27.09 -10.38
CA MET A 858 4.18 -27.87 -11.32
C MET A 858 3.93 -27.03 -12.57
N PHE A 859 4.08 -27.64 -13.74
CA PHE A 859 3.49 -27.09 -14.95
C PHE A 859 2.14 -27.78 -15.19
N MET A 860 1.13 -27.01 -15.57
CA MET A 860 -0.17 -27.52 -15.94
C MET A 860 -0.68 -26.77 -17.18
N HIS A 861 -0.81 -27.51 -18.27
CA HIS A 861 -1.27 -27.00 -19.56
C HIS A 861 -2.55 -27.72 -19.96
N VAL A 862 -3.66 -27.00 -20.02
CA VAL A 862 -4.93 -27.53 -20.52
C VAL A 862 -5.01 -27.18 -22.00
N ASP A 863 -4.57 -28.13 -22.84
CA ASP A 863 -4.40 -27.96 -24.28
C ASP A 863 -5.62 -28.50 -25.03
N ARG A 864 -6.18 -27.71 -25.94
CA ARG A 864 -7.30 -28.16 -26.78
C ARG A 864 -6.87 -29.27 -27.73
N VAL A 865 -7.66 -30.32 -27.82
CA VAL A 865 -7.41 -31.38 -28.81
C VAL A 865 -7.59 -30.83 -30.23
N GLY A 866 -6.54 -30.95 -31.05
CA GLY A 866 -6.54 -30.50 -32.44
C GLY A 866 -6.40 -28.99 -32.64
N SER A 867 -5.92 -28.24 -31.65
CA SER A 867 -5.67 -26.79 -31.73
C SER A 867 -4.49 -26.38 -30.86
N SER A 868 -3.88 -25.23 -31.15
CA SER A 868 -2.84 -24.61 -30.32
C SER A 868 -3.39 -23.82 -29.12
N SER A 869 -4.72 -23.82 -28.90
CA SER A 869 -5.33 -23.13 -27.76
C SER A 869 -4.94 -23.80 -26.44
N ARG A 870 -4.31 -23.03 -25.55
CA ARG A 870 -3.82 -23.46 -24.23
C ARG A 870 -4.42 -22.59 -23.13
N ILE A 871 -4.80 -23.22 -22.03
CA ILE A 871 -5.04 -22.55 -20.75
C ILE A 871 -3.85 -22.90 -19.84
N HIS A 872 -3.15 -21.89 -19.35
CA HIS A 872 -2.01 -22.05 -18.45
C HIS A 872 -2.48 -22.18 -16.99
N GLY A 873 -1.86 -23.08 -16.25
CA GLY A 873 -2.12 -23.30 -14.84
C GLY A 873 -0.86 -23.69 -14.07
N ASP A 874 0.33 -23.25 -14.51
CA ASP A 874 1.58 -23.53 -13.81
C ASP A 874 1.57 -22.89 -12.42
N HIS A 875 1.94 -23.66 -11.40
CA HIS A 875 1.89 -23.21 -10.01
C HIS A 875 2.78 -24.02 -9.05
N TRP A 876 3.08 -23.43 -7.89
CA TRP A 876 3.55 -24.13 -6.71
C TRP A 876 2.39 -24.87 -6.03
N VAL A 877 2.64 -26.08 -5.53
CA VAL A 877 1.60 -26.89 -4.88
C VAL A 877 0.99 -26.12 -3.71
N LEU A 878 -0.34 -25.95 -3.75
CA LEU A 878 -1.10 -25.17 -2.76
C LEU A 878 -0.58 -23.74 -2.52
N ASN A 879 -0.14 -23.05 -3.57
CA ASN A 879 0.24 -21.64 -3.48
C ASN A 879 -0.96 -20.78 -3.04
N LEU A 880 -0.78 -19.92 -2.04
CA LEU A 880 -1.87 -19.05 -1.55
C LEU A 880 -2.16 -17.87 -2.50
N VAL A 881 -1.19 -17.54 -3.35
CA VAL A 881 -1.28 -16.47 -4.33
C VAL A 881 -1.29 -17.06 -5.72
N LYS A 882 -2.21 -16.57 -6.57
CA LYS A 882 -2.19 -16.93 -7.99
C LYS A 882 -0.96 -16.36 -8.69
N GLU A 883 -0.28 -17.23 -9.41
CA GLU A 883 0.91 -16.83 -10.14
C GLU A 883 0.57 -16.04 -11.41
N THR A 884 1.41 -15.04 -11.68
CA THR A 884 1.37 -14.19 -12.88
C THR A 884 2.76 -14.12 -13.49
N GLU A 885 2.89 -13.51 -14.68
CA GLU A 885 4.21 -13.25 -15.28
C GLU A 885 5.12 -12.43 -14.35
N ASP A 886 4.52 -11.53 -13.57
CA ASP A 886 5.21 -10.67 -12.61
C ASP A 886 5.36 -11.30 -11.21
N GLN A 887 4.66 -12.40 -10.89
CA GLN A 887 4.68 -13.04 -9.56
C GLN A 887 4.63 -14.56 -9.69
N ASN A 888 5.79 -15.21 -9.59
CA ASN A 888 5.93 -16.67 -9.76
C ASN A 888 6.57 -17.36 -8.53
N GLN A 889 6.60 -16.69 -7.39
CA GLN A 889 7.16 -17.22 -6.16
C GLN A 889 6.15 -18.07 -5.37
N CYS A 890 6.71 -18.95 -4.54
CA CYS A 890 5.97 -19.70 -3.54
C CYS A 890 5.61 -18.75 -2.39
N VAL A 891 4.30 -18.53 -2.17
CA VAL A 891 3.76 -17.75 -1.06
C VAL A 891 2.85 -18.68 -0.24
N GLY A 892 3.34 -19.13 0.91
CA GLY A 892 2.67 -20.07 1.80
C GLY A 892 2.43 -21.46 1.18
N CYS A 893 3.14 -21.79 0.10
CA CYS A 893 2.94 -23.04 -0.64
C CYS A 893 3.40 -24.29 0.16
N TYR A 894 2.89 -25.46 -0.21
CA TYR A 894 3.36 -26.73 0.34
C TYR A 894 4.54 -27.28 -0.46
N ALA A 895 5.75 -26.84 -0.11
CA ALA A 895 6.97 -27.24 -0.81
C ALA A 895 7.16 -28.77 -0.83
N THR A 896 7.54 -29.32 -1.99
CA THR A 896 7.68 -30.78 -2.18
C THR A 896 8.78 -31.38 -1.31
N THR A 897 9.79 -30.59 -0.88
CA THR A 897 10.83 -31.01 0.07
C THR A 897 10.28 -31.33 1.46
N HIS A 898 9.07 -30.86 1.77
CA HIS A 898 8.43 -31.00 3.08
C HIS A 898 7.44 -32.16 3.15
N TRP A 899 7.31 -32.94 2.07
CA TRP A 899 6.49 -34.14 2.05
C TRP A 899 7.25 -35.31 2.69
N LEU A 900 6.57 -36.07 3.55
CA LEU A 900 7.13 -37.26 4.16
C LEU A 900 6.84 -38.47 3.29
N LYS A 901 7.73 -39.47 3.35
CA LYS A 901 7.53 -40.74 2.65
C LYS A 901 6.20 -41.37 3.09
N GLY A 902 5.36 -41.71 2.11
CA GLY A 902 4.02 -42.26 2.33
C GLY A 902 2.89 -41.22 2.33
N ASP A 903 3.20 -39.93 2.42
CA ASP A 903 2.18 -38.86 2.32
C ASP A 903 1.50 -38.91 0.96
N ILE A 904 0.16 -38.81 0.95
CA ILE A 904 -0.61 -38.50 -0.25
C ILE A 904 -1.03 -37.03 -0.17
N VAL A 905 -0.30 -36.17 -0.86
CA VAL A 905 -0.55 -34.72 -0.90
C VAL A 905 -1.58 -34.38 -1.97
N VAL A 906 -2.59 -33.62 -1.57
CA VAL A 906 -3.66 -33.14 -2.46
C VAL A 906 -3.35 -31.73 -2.91
N ASP A 907 -3.12 -31.58 -4.21
CA ASP A 907 -3.01 -30.27 -4.85
C ASP A 907 -4.37 -29.89 -5.45
N THR A 908 -5.01 -28.88 -4.87
CA THR A 908 -6.28 -28.34 -5.36
C THR A 908 -6.02 -27.05 -6.12
N TYR A 909 -6.30 -27.05 -7.42
CA TYR A 909 -6.11 -25.89 -8.28
C TYR A 909 -7.39 -25.49 -9.01
N ASN A 910 -7.78 -24.22 -8.86
CA ASN A 910 -8.96 -23.65 -9.51
C ASN A 910 -8.58 -23.07 -10.88
N ILE A 911 -8.95 -23.77 -11.96
CA ILE A 911 -8.74 -23.29 -13.33
C ILE A 911 -9.89 -22.40 -13.74
N LYS A 912 -9.59 -21.15 -14.11
CA LYS A 912 -10.56 -20.24 -14.72
C LYS A 912 -10.60 -20.46 -16.23
N VAL A 913 -11.71 -20.96 -16.75
CA VAL A 913 -11.88 -21.16 -18.19
C VAL A 913 -12.20 -19.82 -18.87
N PRO A 914 -11.34 -19.30 -19.77
CA PRO A 914 -11.60 -18.03 -20.45
C PRO A 914 -12.92 -18.06 -21.22
N ILE A 915 -13.64 -16.93 -21.27
CA ILE A 915 -14.88 -16.81 -22.07
C ILE A 915 -14.61 -17.09 -23.56
N GLY A 916 -13.44 -16.67 -24.05
CA GLY A 916 -12.98 -16.94 -25.42
C GLY A 916 -12.39 -18.33 -25.65
N ALA A 917 -12.38 -19.23 -24.65
CA ALA A 917 -11.95 -20.61 -24.87
C ALA A 917 -12.85 -21.27 -25.92
N LEU A 918 -12.27 -22.09 -26.78
CA LEU A 918 -13.03 -22.80 -27.80
C LEU A 918 -13.77 -23.98 -27.14
N SER A 919 -14.99 -24.31 -27.56
CA SER A 919 -15.73 -25.45 -26.99
C SER A 919 -15.25 -26.81 -27.52
N GLY A 920 -15.09 -27.81 -26.66
CA GLY A 920 -14.63 -29.15 -27.05
C GLY A 920 -13.71 -29.80 -26.01
N LEU A 921 -13.04 -30.88 -26.41
CA LEU A 921 -12.17 -31.65 -25.53
C LEU A 921 -10.81 -30.98 -25.34
N TYR A 922 -10.36 -30.88 -24.10
CA TYR A 922 -9.03 -30.41 -23.71
C TYR A 922 -8.31 -31.51 -22.95
N ASN A 923 -7.02 -31.68 -23.22
CA ASN A 923 -6.15 -32.58 -22.45
C ASN A 923 -5.44 -31.78 -21.36
N VAL A 924 -5.55 -32.24 -20.11
CA VAL A 924 -4.80 -31.66 -18.98
C VAL A 924 -3.43 -32.33 -18.93
N TRP A 925 -2.41 -31.58 -19.33
CA TRP A 925 -1.02 -32.01 -19.27
C TRP A 925 -0.33 -31.48 -18.02
N ILE A 926 0.34 -32.35 -17.28
CA ILE A 926 1.05 -31.99 -16.05
C ILE A 926 2.47 -32.54 -16.00
N GLY A 927 3.24 -32.00 -15.07
CA GLY A 927 4.52 -32.53 -14.60
C GLY A 927 5.25 -31.51 -13.72
N PHE A 928 6.44 -31.87 -13.28
CA PHE A 928 7.23 -31.05 -12.35
C PHE A 928 8.50 -30.52 -13.01
N TYR A 929 8.93 -29.35 -12.59
CA TYR A 929 10.19 -28.76 -13.02
C TYR A 929 10.83 -27.93 -11.92
N GLN A 930 12.16 -27.80 -12.02
CA GLN A 930 12.93 -26.93 -11.16
C GLN A 930 12.87 -25.49 -11.71
N PRO A 931 12.47 -24.49 -10.90
CA PRO A 931 12.40 -23.10 -11.36
C PRO A 931 13.76 -22.56 -11.81
N SER A 932 14.82 -22.90 -11.06
CA SER A 932 16.20 -22.59 -11.43
C SER A 932 16.67 -23.54 -12.53
N GLY A 933 16.67 -23.07 -13.78
CA GLY A 933 17.17 -23.82 -14.94
C GLY A 933 16.11 -24.58 -15.74
N GLY A 934 14.84 -24.60 -15.32
CA GLY A 934 13.72 -25.13 -16.11
C GLY A 934 13.74 -26.65 -16.36
N ARG A 935 14.61 -27.40 -15.68
CA ARG A 935 14.76 -28.85 -15.87
C ARG A 935 13.53 -29.58 -15.33
N ARG A 936 12.90 -30.40 -16.18
CA ARG A 936 11.74 -31.24 -15.81
C ARG A 936 12.20 -32.51 -15.10
N LEU A 937 11.39 -32.98 -14.14
CA LEU A 937 11.54 -34.33 -13.58
C LEU A 937 11.27 -35.38 -14.65
N THR A 938 12.03 -36.47 -14.66
CA THR A 938 11.88 -37.55 -15.64
C THR A 938 10.69 -38.41 -15.28
N VAL A 939 9.87 -38.78 -16.25
CA VAL A 939 8.80 -39.77 -16.02
C VAL A 939 9.41 -41.16 -16.17
N THR A 940 9.54 -41.89 -15.06
CA THR A 940 10.21 -43.20 -15.02
C THR A 940 9.24 -44.34 -15.31
N SER A 941 7.98 -44.22 -14.87
CA SER A 941 6.91 -45.17 -15.20
C SER A 941 5.54 -44.48 -15.22
N PHE A 942 4.59 -45.04 -15.98
CA PHE A 942 3.22 -44.55 -16.04
C PHE A 942 2.25 -45.63 -16.54
N ASP A 943 0.98 -45.52 -16.16
CA ASP A 943 -0.12 -46.36 -16.65
C ASP A 943 -0.41 -46.05 -18.14
N LYS A 944 0.04 -46.92 -19.03
CA LYS A 944 -0.09 -46.76 -20.49
C LYS A 944 -1.54 -46.81 -20.99
N GLU A 945 -2.46 -47.36 -20.21
CA GLU A 945 -3.87 -47.46 -20.60
C GLU A 945 -4.62 -46.16 -20.33
N LYS A 946 -4.26 -45.47 -19.24
CA LYS A 946 -4.96 -44.26 -18.77
C LYS A 946 -4.23 -42.96 -19.04
N VAL A 947 -2.90 -42.99 -19.18
CA VAL A 947 -2.04 -41.80 -19.28
C VAL A 947 -1.27 -41.78 -20.59
N ARG A 948 -1.16 -40.58 -21.19
CA ARG A 948 -0.32 -40.35 -22.37
C ARG A 948 0.93 -39.56 -21.98
N HIS A 949 2.09 -39.98 -22.47
CA HIS A 949 3.36 -39.29 -22.30
C HIS A 949 3.81 -38.68 -23.65
N ASP A 950 4.19 -37.40 -23.68
CA ASP A 950 4.50 -36.70 -24.94
C ASP A 950 5.98 -36.73 -25.37
N GLY A 951 6.83 -37.43 -24.62
CA GLY A 951 8.27 -37.54 -24.86
C GLY A 951 9.11 -36.44 -24.22
N ASN A 952 8.49 -35.39 -23.66
CA ASN A 952 9.17 -34.26 -23.00
C ASN A 952 8.88 -34.23 -21.48
N ASN A 953 8.78 -35.40 -20.85
CA ASN A 953 8.48 -35.56 -19.43
C ASN A 953 7.18 -34.87 -18.99
N ARG A 954 6.15 -34.98 -19.84
CA ARG A 954 4.83 -34.40 -19.62
C ARG A 954 3.75 -35.45 -19.88
N VAL A 955 2.81 -35.53 -18.95
CA VAL A 955 1.76 -36.56 -18.94
C VAL A 955 0.36 -35.96 -19.01
N SER A 956 -0.53 -36.57 -19.80
CA SER A 956 -1.94 -36.21 -19.89
C SER A 956 -2.75 -37.10 -18.95
N VAL A 957 -3.41 -36.49 -17.95
CA VAL A 957 -3.98 -37.24 -16.82
C VAL A 957 -5.50 -37.38 -16.84
N SER A 958 -6.21 -36.37 -17.34
CA SER A 958 -7.64 -36.48 -17.62
C SER A 958 -8.04 -35.43 -18.66
N PRO A 959 -8.91 -35.77 -19.62
CA PRO A 959 -9.50 -34.75 -20.48
C PRO A 959 -10.60 -34.00 -19.73
N VAL A 960 -10.79 -32.73 -20.09
CA VAL A 960 -11.88 -31.86 -19.63
C VAL A 960 -12.64 -31.38 -20.85
N THR A 961 -13.98 -31.43 -20.82
CA THR A 961 -14.79 -30.86 -21.89
C THR A 961 -15.14 -29.42 -21.56
N VAL A 962 -14.79 -28.47 -22.44
CA VAL A 962 -15.17 -27.06 -22.30
C VAL A 962 -16.43 -26.78 -23.10
N GLU A 963 -17.46 -26.22 -22.45
CA GLU A 963 -18.75 -25.83 -23.05
C GLU A 963 -18.95 -24.33 -23.19
#